data_AF-A0A851GH63-F1
#
_entry.id   AF-A0A851GH63-F1
#
_cell.length_a   1.000
_cell.length_b   1.000
_cell.length_c   1.000
_cell.angle_alpha   90.00
_cell.angle_beta   90.00
_cell.angle_gamma   90.00
#
_symmetry.space_group_name_H-M   'P 1'
#
loop_
_entity.id
_entity.type
_entity.pdbx_description
1 polymer ?
#
loop_
_entity_poly.entity_id
_entity_poly.type
_entity_poly.pdbx_seq_one_letter_code
_entity_poly.pdbx_strand_id
1 'polypeptide(L)'
;MALMIAIGDLQKYAGPDQRVTATAGILDTDPQSAEVDGIRHPNWVGVWRTDGLKKEDQDTAIIVADPDRDHQALIDRREDAGYDRESEVLSWLVSGEDSDPKQSAGNNEMVRLYAVDNLPVGVSPDAVDVYAERVRVMGDSSVGGAALKGHYAYWVSDEGTKAKMNIGDVYAGKNPDKNDPSDGGYFKYLTAQRNDFTQIFADYDQVAPDEIFKMMTGSQASLLDMGVPEGYSDASSAMDVLRHDITTYSSSLLVNVAEGGLKKDLTAYLESSGTVPTLGTMPGVSDELGLIGHVDKRETIGPKYGALRSWYALKEDVSGGLGSRSVSMTTPNVMPGGPAIYHSGGVDPTKFTKQPIHPVLKEAVYYVSHAYDSNPTSRKVYEFIYPRVVLWNPYNVTLNADEMYVLMDMRLTLYVKYRFRDSSGAWIEKSFDTWLAFGGLNANTRAFTIPATSFKPGEALVFTAMPTGSMLKGKAVPFSDPRSNLRGNRLSASHAPSELHCFYNEKGTLPVGTDMSSVSLRYGGIFWNGTKPTQSVYLFGANEGGTPTVNNLGTSAFPTLQQIHLDNYSRENNGRWLPTYYPYSTYDLDELLSGGVSPDTLNAFGLRFRHIYESHSNRANGVLLDEPWYSAPIIHNNIRAGRVHRWSRDNFFGQRYAGGAVDANYSGPAAHLYSYGPLAQCRQWPEWNDSEVAPHFNDGRYRSAVFTDSSFGGSSHVYPLFDLPHKDVPLFSLASLQHVQLTPYLWHPSYAIGNSFAPPYNDLGVTAQSWNEERDEWGDKLRQLQPGVNDFVHQLNSSNDNTQVYDLSYEVNHSIWDKFFLSSIPRNKSHHGWGGGNEWSEDVPIPNSRYHVVSSYSDAGSYDELTDYHKSAKGLIVDGALNVNSTSVLAWESFLRAFNGIGAPVRSGPEGSSDGHSFSRFMLPESRDVIPADISESGLWGGYRRLSDDDIRRLAEEIVIDVKKRGPFISMADFVNRRLLQTETSFRHPEIAYAGALQSAINRAGLNDALQGDPASEFTMPDPDKAKTYQYGAEYWGGPIRTPKPQQYDTFEYQPKSGSKLTISEAAGASGYLMQGDILQKVGAALSARSDTFVVRAYGDSVDARGQVLARAWCEAVVQRTVEPIHPDQDSAGLNPVKGDSRDLGRRFKVISFRWLTSDEV
;
A
#
# COMPACT_ATOMS: atom_id res chain seq x y z
N MET A 1 43.37 -2.86 -28.75
CA MET A 1 43.83 -2.21 -27.51
C MET A 1 42.69 -1.44 -26.85
N ALA A 2 42.12 -0.43 -27.51
CA ALA A 2 40.99 0.36 -27.00
C ALA A 2 39.87 -0.49 -26.36
N LEU A 3 39.39 -1.50 -27.07
CA LEU A 3 38.38 -2.44 -26.57
C LEU A 3 38.80 -3.16 -25.26
N MET A 4 40.07 -3.55 -25.14
CA MET A 4 40.57 -4.21 -23.93
C MET A 4 40.64 -3.25 -22.74
N ILE A 5 40.95 -1.97 -22.99
CA ILE A 5 40.94 -0.92 -21.96
C ILE A 5 39.49 -0.73 -21.49
N ALA A 6 38.56 -0.55 -22.41
CA ALA A 6 37.14 -0.39 -22.11
C ALA A 6 36.56 -1.57 -21.29
N ILE A 7 36.89 -2.82 -21.66
CA ILE A 7 36.48 -4.01 -20.89
C ILE A 7 37.15 -4.03 -19.51
N GLY A 8 38.41 -3.60 -19.41
CA GLY A 8 39.12 -3.46 -18.13
C GLY A 8 38.47 -2.43 -17.21
N ASP A 9 38.08 -1.27 -17.74
CA ASP A 9 37.38 -0.23 -17.00
C ASP A 9 35.98 -0.68 -16.58
N LEU A 10 35.22 -1.33 -17.48
CA LEU A 10 33.96 -1.99 -17.14
C LEU A 10 34.14 -2.99 -15.98
N GLN A 11 35.14 -3.87 -16.05
CA GLN A 11 35.39 -4.85 -15.01
C GLN A 11 35.77 -4.21 -13.67
N LYS A 12 36.58 -3.15 -13.70
CA LYS A 12 37.04 -2.45 -12.50
C LYS A 12 35.93 -1.65 -11.83
N TYR A 13 35.13 -0.93 -12.61
CA TYR A 13 34.17 0.04 -12.08
C TYR A 13 32.76 -0.54 -11.95
N ALA A 14 32.30 -1.32 -12.93
CA ALA A 14 30.97 -1.93 -12.93
C ALA A 14 30.99 -3.44 -12.58
N GLY A 15 32.15 -4.08 -12.42
CA GLY A 15 32.25 -5.48 -12.01
C GLY A 15 31.68 -5.80 -10.63
N PRO A 16 31.95 -5.01 -9.56
CA PRO A 16 31.40 -5.22 -8.22
C PRO A 16 29.87 -5.18 -8.17
N ASP A 17 29.26 -5.95 -7.25
CA ASP A 17 27.79 -6.03 -7.12
C ASP A 17 27.17 -4.69 -6.67
N GLN A 18 27.87 -3.97 -5.78
CA GLN A 18 27.42 -2.71 -5.16
C GLN A 18 27.69 -1.49 -6.07
N ARG A 19 27.17 -1.54 -7.29
CA ARG A 19 27.31 -0.48 -8.31
C ARG A 19 26.00 -0.23 -9.02
N VAL A 20 25.76 1.03 -9.37
CA VAL A 20 24.68 1.44 -10.27
C VAL A 20 25.23 2.19 -11.47
N THR A 21 24.52 2.09 -12.59
CA THR A 21 24.87 2.74 -13.85
C THR A 21 23.72 3.62 -14.31
N ALA A 22 24.06 4.75 -14.91
CA ALA A 22 23.12 5.68 -15.51
C ALA A 22 23.80 6.46 -16.64
N THR A 23 23.00 6.96 -17.57
CA THR A 23 23.46 7.90 -18.60
C THR A 23 23.68 9.28 -17.99
N ALA A 24 24.55 10.10 -18.61
CA ALA A 24 24.85 11.45 -18.16
C ALA A 24 23.63 12.38 -18.22
N GLY A 25 22.59 12.02 -18.97
CA GLY A 25 21.30 12.73 -18.95
C GLY A 25 20.67 12.83 -17.56
N ILE A 26 21.07 12.00 -16.59
CA ILE A 26 20.62 12.11 -15.19
C ILE A 26 21.16 13.36 -14.46
N LEU A 27 22.16 14.03 -15.04
CA LEU A 27 22.77 15.26 -14.52
C LEU A 27 22.13 16.54 -15.06
N ASP A 28 21.00 16.40 -15.75
CA ASP A 28 20.22 17.48 -16.36
C ASP A 28 20.15 18.74 -15.50
N THR A 29 20.39 19.88 -16.14
CA THR A 29 20.34 21.18 -15.47
C THR A 29 18.92 21.70 -15.25
N ASP A 30 17.94 21.22 -16.02
CA ASP A 30 16.50 21.46 -15.85
C ASP A 30 15.70 20.14 -15.74
N PRO A 31 15.71 19.51 -14.56
CA PRO A 31 15.03 18.23 -14.35
C PRO A 31 13.50 18.35 -14.26
N GLN A 32 12.89 19.48 -14.68
CA GLN A 32 11.44 19.67 -14.70
C GLN A 32 10.79 19.28 -16.03
N SER A 33 11.56 19.15 -17.10
CA SER A 33 11.08 18.65 -18.40
C SER A 33 11.48 17.20 -18.61
N ALA A 34 10.88 16.50 -19.57
CA ALA A 34 11.32 15.14 -19.93
C ALA A 34 12.61 15.16 -20.78
N GLU A 35 12.77 16.17 -21.64
CA GLU A 35 13.96 16.37 -22.48
C GLU A 35 15.21 16.66 -21.64
N VAL A 36 16.37 16.18 -22.07
CA VAL A 36 17.63 16.41 -21.35
C VAL A 36 18.20 17.77 -21.77
N ASP A 37 18.41 18.67 -20.81
CA ASP A 37 19.00 20.00 -21.05
C ASP A 37 20.37 20.17 -20.38
N GLY A 38 21.23 21.01 -20.98
CA GLY A 38 22.53 21.40 -20.44
C GLY A 38 23.60 20.29 -20.40
N ILE A 39 23.34 19.12 -20.98
CA ILE A 39 24.31 18.01 -21.08
C ILE A 39 24.75 17.82 -22.52
N ARG A 40 26.04 18.03 -22.80
CA ARG A 40 26.59 17.91 -24.16
C ARG A 40 26.72 16.46 -24.63
N HIS A 41 27.02 15.55 -23.70
CA HIS A 41 27.20 14.14 -23.99
C HIS A 41 26.25 13.29 -23.14
N PRO A 42 24.92 13.37 -23.39
CA PRO A 42 23.90 12.76 -22.52
C PRO A 42 23.99 11.23 -22.47
N ASN A 43 24.56 10.60 -23.50
CA ASN A 43 24.65 9.16 -23.65
C ASN A 43 25.96 8.55 -23.10
N TRP A 44 26.79 9.33 -22.40
CA TRP A 44 27.92 8.79 -21.65
C TRP A 44 27.45 8.08 -20.38
N VAL A 45 28.06 6.96 -20.05
CA VAL A 45 27.63 6.13 -18.92
C VAL A 45 28.50 6.41 -17.70
N GLY A 46 27.87 6.82 -16.60
CA GLY A 46 28.49 6.97 -15.30
C GLY A 46 28.30 5.71 -14.45
N VAL A 47 29.23 5.48 -13.52
CA VAL A 47 29.13 4.44 -12.50
C VAL A 47 29.17 5.08 -11.12
N TRP A 48 28.25 4.71 -10.24
CA TRP A 48 28.23 5.15 -8.84
C TRP A 48 28.36 3.97 -7.89
N ARG A 49 28.94 4.25 -6.72
CA ARG A 49 29.00 3.33 -5.59
C ARG A 49 27.68 3.34 -4.84
N THR A 50 27.31 2.17 -4.31
CA THR A 50 26.13 2.01 -3.43
C THR A 50 26.53 1.58 -2.02
N ASP A 51 27.78 1.14 -1.87
CA ASP A 51 28.45 0.79 -0.62
C ASP A 51 29.05 2.01 0.11
N GLY A 52 28.72 3.22 -0.34
CA GLY A 52 29.15 4.48 0.25
C GLY A 52 29.46 5.55 -0.78
N LEU A 53 29.80 6.76 -0.29
CA LEU A 53 30.22 7.85 -1.16
C LEU A 53 31.60 7.56 -1.78
N LYS A 54 31.92 8.19 -2.90
CA LYS A 54 33.11 7.93 -3.72
C LYS A 54 34.41 7.92 -2.92
N LYS A 55 34.57 8.85 -1.97
CA LYS A 55 35.78 9.04 -1.16
C LYS A 55 35.74 8.35 0.20
N GLU A 56 34.68 7.62 0.53
CA GLU A 56 34.53 6.89 1.78
C GLU A 56 35.06 5.46 1.68
N ASP A 57 35.29 4.83 2.84
CA ASP A 57 35.60 3.42 2.93
C ASP A 57 34.44 2.56 2.38
N GLN A 58 34.76 1.34 1.94
CA GLN A 58 33.74 0.36 1.51
C GLN A 58 32.81 0.01 2.67
N ASP A 59 31.56 -0.33 2.32
CA ASP A 59 30.48 -0.68 3.25
C ASP A 59 30.04 0.47 4.20
N THR A 60 30.35 1.72 3.86
CA THR A 60 29.74 2.89 4.53
C THR A 60 28.37 3.16 3.91
N ALA A 61 27.32 2.45 4.33
CA ALA A 61 25.99 2.55 3.71
C ALA A 61 25.46 3.99 3.58
N ILE A 62 24.73 4.30 2.50
CA ILE A 62 24.22 5.66 2.23
C ILE A 62 22.96 5.95 3.06
N ILE A 63 22.09 4.96 3.21
CA ILE A 63 20.95 4.99 4.13
C ILE A 63 21.38 4.21 5.37
N VAL A 64 21.35 4.84 6.53
CA VAL A 64 21.90 4.28 7.78
C VAL A 64 20.93 4.43 8.93
N ALA A 65 21.06 3.55 9.92
CA ALA A 65 20.39 3.75 11.19
C ALA A 65 20.99 4.98 11.90
N ASP A 66 20.13 5.84 12.40
CA ASP A 66 20.49 7.11 13.02
C ASP A 66 21.16 6.89 14.38
N PRO A 67 22.45 7.24 14.54
CA PRO A 67 23.18 7.06 15.81
C PRO A 67 22.64 7.96 16.93
N ASP A 68 22.07 9.12 16.61
CA ASP A 68 21.56 10.07 17.62
C ASP A 68 20.22 9.61 18.22
N ARG A 69 19.56 8.64 17.57
CA ARG A 69 18.27 8.07 17.99
C ARG A 69 18.37 6.62 18.45
N ASP A 70 19.53 6.21 18.98
CA ASP A 70 19.83 4.82 19.39
C ASP A 70 19.54 3.79 18.28
N HIS A 71 19.83 4.14 17.01
CA HIS A 71 19.56 3.31 15.84
C HIS A 71 18.09 2.88 15.69
N GLN A 72 17.13 3.73 16.10
CA GLN A 72 15.68 3.44 16.01
C GLN A 72 15.00 3.95 14.74
N ALA A 73 15.72 4.69 13.91
CA ALA A 73 15.23 5.32 12.68
C ALA A 73 16.30 5.24 11.60
N LEU A 74 15.88 5.28 10.33
CA LEU A 74 16.79 5.50 9.21
C LEU A 74 16.88 6.99 8.86
N ILE A 75 18.06 7.39 8.38
CA ILE A 75 18.38 8.69 7.77
C ILE A 75 19.06 8.47 6.41
N ASP A 76 18.99 9.47 5.54
CA ASP A 76 19.68 9.48 4.24
C ASP A 76 20.85 10.46 4.28
N ARG A 77 22.08 9.95 4.14
CA ARG A 77 23.29 10.79 4.22
C ARG A 77 23.46 11.73 3.03
N ARG A 78 22.64 11.59 1.98
CA ARG A 78 22.58 12.54 0.85
C ARG A 78 21.83 13.84 1.18
N GLU A 79 21.24 13.93 2.38
CA GLU A 79 20.60 15.16 2.88
C GLU A 79 21.60 16.30 3.12
N ASP A 80 22.90 16.00 3.28
CA ASP A 80 23.94 17.01 3.53
C ASP A 80 24.02 18.05 2.39
N ALA A 81 24.14 19.34 2.74
CA ALA A 81 24.31 20.45 1.81
C ALA A 81 25.55 20.31 0.91
N GLY A 82 26.50 19.44 1.25
CA GLY A 82 27.67 19.11 0.45
C GLY A 82 27.49 17.99 -0.58
N TYR A 83 26.38 17.25 -0.58
CA TYR A 83 26.18 16.14 -1.53
C TYR A 83 25.95 16.66 -2.96
N ASP A 84 26.83 16.23 -3.87
CA ASP A 84 26.69 16.48 -5.30
C ASP A 84 26.90 15.18 -6.09
N ARG A 85 25.84 14.71 -6.74
CA ARG A 85 25.83 13.43 -7.48
C ARG A 85 26.87 13.37 -8.60
N GLU A 86 27.24 14.52 -9.18
CA GLU A 86 28.25 14.59 -10.24
C GLU A 86 29.65 14.33 -9.66
N SER A 87 29.97 14.93 -8.52
CA SER A 87 31.22 14.67 -7.80
C SER A 87 31.37 13.21 -7.33
N GLU A 88 30.23 12.53 -7.12
CA GLU A 88 30.15 11.13 -6.68
C GLU A 88 30.29 10.10 -7.81
N VAL A 89 30.39 10.53 -9.08
CA VAL A 89 30.67 9.63 -10.21
C VAL A 89 32.02 8.94 -9.99
N LEU A 90 32.03 7.61 -9.89
CA LEU A 90 33.26 6.84 -9.73
C LEU A 90 34.11 6.89 -10.99
N SER A 91 33.47 6.74 -12.16
CA SER A 91 34.10 6.82 -13.47
C SER A 91 33.03 7.02 -14.55
N TRP A 92 33.37 7.80 -15.58
CA TRP A 92 32.66 7.79 -16.87
C TRP A 92 33.28 6.72 -17.77
N LEU A 93 32.47 5.83 -18.33
CA LEU A 93 32.92 4.73 -19.17
C LEU A 93 33.15 5.19 -20.62
N VAL A 94 34.07 6.15 -20.77
CA VAL A 94 34.50 6.76 -22.02
C VAL A 94 36.00 7.05 -21.93
N SER A 95 36.72 7.02 -23.05
CA SER A 95 38.13 7.39 -23.05
C SER A 95 38.36 8.86 -22.70
N GLY A 96 39.33 9.12 -21.81
CA GLY A 96 39.72 10.44 -21.31
C GLY A 96 40.10 10.37 -19.82
N GLU A 97 40.99 11.24 -19.34
CA GLU A 97 41.40 11.28 -17.91
C GLU A 97 40.48 12.19 -17.06
N ASP A 98 39.94 13.27 -17.64
CA ASP A 98 39.07 14.26 -16.98
C ASP A 98 37.74 14.44 -17.75
N SER A 99 37.11 13.32 -18.12
CA SER A 99 35.86 13.33 -18.87
C SER A 99 34.73 14.01 -18.08
N ASP A 100 34.16 15.08 -18.64
CA ASP A 100 33.00 15.81 -18.12
C ASP A 100 31.92 15.85 -19.22
N PRO A 101 30.74 15.25 -19.02
CA PRO A 101 29.70 15.18 -20.03
C PRO A 101 29.02 16.52 -20.32
N LYS A 102 29.22 17.56 -19.48
CA LYS A 102 28.68 18.91 -19.69
C LYS A 102 29.61 19.75 -20.55
N GLN A 103 30.90 19.42 -20.56
CA GLN A 103 31.90 20.22 -21.26
C GLN A 103 32.12 19.77 -22.69
N SER A 104 32.52 20.76 -23.48
CA SER A 104 33.25 20.52 -24.71
C SER A 104 34.60 19.92 -24.34
N ALA A 105 35.01 18.79 -24.92
CA ALA A 105 36.39 18.32 -24.76
C ALA A 105 37.33 19.50 -25.04
N GLY A 106 38.17 19.87 -24.06
CA GLY A 106 38.91 21.14 -24.05
C GLY A 106 39.85 21.31 -25.24
N ASN A 107 41.17 21.20 -25.01
CA ASN A 107 42.16 21.19 -26.10
C ASN A 107 42.35 19.79 -26.73
N ASN A 108 41.56 18.80 -26.30
CA ASN A 108 41.70 17.41 -26.72
C ASN A 108 40.85 17.12 -27.97
N GLU A 109 41.42 16.36 -28.91
CA GLU A 109 40.74 16.01 -30.15
C GLU A 109 39.70 14.92 -29.89
N MET A 110 38.48 15.08 -30.42
CA MET A 110 37.39 14.11 -30.25
C MET A 110 37.30 13.16 -31.43
N VAL A 111 36.97 11.90 -31.16
CA VAL A 111 36.68 10.88 -32.18
C VAL A 111 35.18 10.61 -32.19
N ARG A 112 34.57 10.63 -33.37
CA ARG A 112 33.20 10.17 -33.60
C ARG A 112 33.16 8.64 -33.50
N LEU A 113 32.39 8.11 -32.56
CA LEU A 113 32.21 6.67 -32.34
C LEU A 113 30.82 6.20 -32.78
N TYR A 114 29.86 7.11 -32.82
CA TYR A 114 28.56 6.89 -33.41
C TYR A 114 28.00 8.20 -33.93
N ALA A 115 27.36 8.16 -35.10
CA ALA A 115 26.56 9.27 -35.61
C ALA A 115 25.53 8.78 -36.60
N VAL A 116 24.49 9.58 -36.80
CA VAL A 116 23.49 9.37 -37.85
C VAL A 116 23.45 10.61 -38.75
N ASP A 117 23.92 10.46 -39.99
CA ASP A 117 24.05 11.62 -40.90
C ASP A 117 22.68 12.16 -41.40
N ASN A 118 21.64 11.32 -41.46
CA ASN A 118 20.29 11.67 -41.93
C ASN A 118 19.26 11.65 -40.81
N LEU A 119 19.31 12.65 -39.93
CA LEU A 119 18.35 12.77 -38.83
C LEU A 119 16.97 13.28 -39.31
N PRO A 120 15.87 12.77 -38.74
CA PRO A 120 14.54 13.34 -38.92
C PRO A 120 14.49 14.81 -38.47
N VAL A 121 13.53 15.56 -39.04
CA VAL A 121 13.31 16.96 -38.67
C VAL A 121 12.97 17.05 -37.18
N GLY A 122 13.71 17.88 -36.44
CA GLY A 122 13.52 18.10 -35.01
C GLY A 122 14.42 17.27 -34.09
N VAL A 123 15.18 16.31 -34.62
CA VAL A 123 16.16 15.53 -33.84
C VAL A 123 17.51 16.23 -33.86
N SER A 124 18.03 16.58 -32.67
CA SER A 124 19.37 17.18 -32.53
C SER A 124 20.47 16.12 -32.68
N PRO A 125 21.57 16.40 -33.41
CA PRO A 125 22.75 15.54 -33.41
C PRO A 125 23.28 15.23 -32.02
N ASP A 126 23.26 16.20 -31.09
CA ASP A 126 23.77 15.98 -29.72
C ASP A 126 22.96 14.95 -28.92
N ALA A 127 21.72 14.65 -29.33
CA ALA A 127 20.89 13.61 -28.72
C ALA A 127 21.27 12.19 -29.21
N VAL A 128 21.88 12.07 -30.39
CA VAL A 128 22.14 10.79 -31.07
C VAL A 128 23.63 10.49 -31.20
N ASP A 129 24.42 11.47 -31.63
CA ASP A 129 25.83 11.33 -31.92
C ASP A 129 26.63 11.12 -30.63
N VAL A 130 27.67 10.29 -30.71
CA VAL A 130 28.57 10.02 -29.60
C VAL A 130 30.01 10.25 -30.00
N TYR A 131 30.65 11.11 -29.21
CA TYR A 131 32.05 11.42 -29.31
C TYR A 131 32.79 10.97 -28.05
N ALA A 132 34.07 10.64 -28.20
CA ALA A 132 34.96 10.29 -27.09
C ALA A 132 36.34 10.89 -27.31
N GLU A 133 37.08 11.12 -26.21
CA GLU A 133 38.40 11.76 -26.29
C GLU A 133 39.41 10.86 -27.00
N ARG A 134 40.20 11.45 -27.92
CA ARG A 134 41.31 10.77 -28.60
C ARG A 134 42.56 10.74 -27.71
N VAL A 135 42.76 9.63 -27.02
CA VAL A 135 43.87 9.45 -26.08
C VAL A 135 45.14 8.99 -26.80
N ARG A 136 46.29 9.61 -26.47
CA ARG A 136 47.60 9.31 -27.06
C ARG A 136 48.19 8.01 -26.53
N VAL A 137 48.83 7.25 -27.42
CA VAL A 137 49.55 6.02 -27.11
C VAL A 137 51.04 6.27 -27.32
N MET A 138 51.81 6.22 -26.24
CA MET A 138 53.24 6.49 -26.26
C MET A 138 54.05 5.19 -26.31
N GLY A 139 55.16 5.17 -27.05
CA GLY A 139 56.08 4.03 -27.10
C GLY A 139 57.04 3.99 -25.91
N ASP A 140 57.77 2.87 -25.76
CA ASP A 140 58.75 2.69 -24.68
C ASP A 140 59.90 3.72 -24.76
N SER A 141 60.24 4.30 -23.61
CA SER A 141 61.17 5.41 -23.43
C SER A 141 62.66 5.04 -23.40
N SER A 142 62.99 3.78 -23.69
CA SER A 142 64.34 3.23 -23.45
C SER A 142 65.47 3.84 -24.30
N VAL A 143 65.20 4.58 -25.38
CA VAL A 143 66.22 5.37 -26.10
C VAL A 143 65.61 6.63 -26.77
N GLY A 144 65.62 7.77 -26.07
CA GLY A 144 65.36 9.09 -26.68
C GLY A 144 63.90 9.52 -26.80
N GLY A 145 63.21 9.71 -25.67
CA GLY A 145 61.85 10.25 -25.61
C GLY A 145 60.78 9.25 -26.07
N ALA A 146 59.64 9.19 -25.38
CA ALA A 146 58.55 8.32 -25.79
C ALA A 146 57.96 8.84 -27.12
N ALA A 147 58.14 8.11 -28.22
CA ALA A 147 57.55 8.46 -29.51
C ALA A 147 56.05 8.13 -29.54
N LEU A 148 55.23 9.04 -30.08
CA LEU A 148 53.81 8.77 -30.31
C LEU A 148 53.67 7.57 -31.28
N LYS A 149 52.88 6.57 -30.88
CA LYS A 149 52.62 5.35 -31.67
C LYS A 149 51.24 5.36 -32.31
N GLY A 150 50.31 6.11 -31.76
CA GLY A 150 48.95 6.21 -32.26
C GLY A 150 48.01 6.77 -31.20
N HIS A 151 46.73 6.57 -31.41
CA HIS A 151 45.68 6.97 -30.50
C HIS A 151 44.64 5.88 -30.32
N TYR A 152 43.84 6.03 -29.27
CA TYR A 152 42.63 5.24 -29.09
C TYR A 152 41.50 6.12 -28.57
N ALA A 153 40.27 5.67 -28.80
CA ALA A 153 39.08 6.19 -28.14
C ALA A 153 38.10 5.05 -27.91
N TYR A 154 37.26 5.14 -26.88
CA TYR A 154 36.18 4.19 -26.66
C TYR A 154 34.99 4.85 -25.96
N TRP A 155 33.81 4.28 -26.17
CA TRP A 155 32.57 4.60 -25.48
C TRP A 155 31.84 3.32 -25.13
N VAL A 156 31.22 3.30 -23.96
CA VAL A 156 30.36 2.23 -23.50
C VAL A 156 28.92 2.74 -23.46
N SER A 157 28.03 2.02 -24.15
CA SER A 157 26.58 2.20 -24.08
C SER A 157 25.99 1.26 -23.03
N ASP A 158 25.08 1.79 -22.22
CA ASP A 158 24.32 1.03 -21.22
C ASP A 158 23.05 0.48 -21.89
N GLU A 159 22.94 -0.85 -22.00
CA GLU A 159 21.79 -1.45 -22.66
C GLU A 159 20.62 -1.77 -21.71
N GLY A 160 20.84 -1.71 -20.40
CA GLY A 160 19.77 -1.87 -19.41
C GLY A 160 18.90 -0.61 -19.31
N THR A 161 19.40 0.57 -19.71
CA THR A 161 18.59 1.80 -19.77
C THR A 161 17.65 1.86 -20.99
N LYS A 162 17.64 0.83 -21.83
CA LYS A 162 16.90 0.77 -23.11
C LYS A 162 15.84 -0.32 -23.07
N ALA A 163 14.77 -0.15 -23.84
CA ALA A 163 13.78 -1.20 -24.00
C ALA A 163 14.29 -2.27 -24.99
N LYS A 164 14.36 -3.53 -24.53
CA LYS A 164 14.72 -4.66 -25.37
C LYS A 164 13.59 -5.05 -26.32
N MET A 165 13.86 -5.13 -27.62
CA MET A 165 12.85 -5.29 -28.67
C MET A 165 12.61 -6.73 -29.09
N ASN A 166 13.63 -7.57 -29.03
CA ASN A 166 13.60 -8.97 -29.45
C ASN A 166 13.12 -9.91 -28.33
N ILE A 167 12.13 -9.48 -27.55
CA ILE A 167 11.42 -10.32 -26.58
C ILE A 167 10.09 -10.72 -27.21
N GLY A 168 10.03 -11.93 -27.77
CA GLY A 168 8.79 -12.48 -28.30
C GLY A 168 7.80 -12.87 -27.19
N ASP A 169 6.51 -12.66 -27.45
CA ASP A 169 5.45 -13.08 -26.54
C ASP A 169 5.25 -14.60 -26.62
N VAL A 170 5.84 -15.34 -25.67
CA VAL A 170 5.73 -16.82 -25.61
C VAL A 170 4.30 -17.30 -25.35
N TYR A 171 3.41 -16.43 -24.88
CA TYR A 171 1.99 -16.72 -24.65
C TYR A 171 1.10 -15.92 -25.61
N ALA A 172 1.58 -15.62 -26.82
CA ALA A 172 0.80 -14.95 -27.85
C ALA A 172 -0.53 -15.69 -28.12
N GLY A 173 -1.62 -14.92 -28.27
CA GLY A 173 -2.97 -15.45 -28.46
C GLY A 173 -3.63 -16.03 -27.20
N LYS A 174 -2.94 -16.07 -26.05
CA LYS A 174 -3.53 -16.42 -24.75
C LYS A 174 -4.08 -15.19 -24.05
N ASN A 175 -5.32 -15.29 -23.60
CA ASN A 175 -5.98 -14.31 -22.74
C ASN A 175 -6.21 -14.92 -21.35
N PRO A 176 -6.27 -14.12 -20.28
CA PRO A 176 -6.52 -14.64 -18.94
C PRO A 176 -7.83 -15.44 -18.83
N ASP A 177 -7.76 -16.77 -18.75
CA ASP A 177 -8.92 -17.65 -18.54
C ASP A 177 -8.98 -18.14 -17.09
N LYS A 178 -10.04 -17.76 -16.38
CA LYS A 178 -10.26 -18.16 -14.98
C LYS A 178 -10.48 -19.67 -14.79
N ASN A 179 -10.77 -20.41 -15.86
CA ASN A 179 -10.93 -21.86 -15.84
C ASN A 179 -9.62 -22.62 -16.11
N ASP A 180 -8.63 -21.94 -16.72
CA ASP A 180 -7.28 -22.47 -16.93
C ASP A 180 -6.22 -21.38 -16.64
N PRO A 181 -6.04 -21.01 -15.35
CA PRO A 181 -5.14 -19.91 -14.98
C PRO A 181 -3.66 -20.18 -15.26
N SER A 182 -3.32 -21.44 -15.53
CA SER A 182 -1.97 -21.91 -15.80
C SER A 182 -1.56 -21.88 -17.27
N ASP A 183 -2.46 -21.51 -18.19
CA ASP A 183 -2.22 -21.57 -19.64
C ASP A 183 -1.30 -20.46 -20.19
N GLY A 184 -0.87 -19.54 -19.33
CA GLY A 184 -0.03 -18.39 -19.66
C GLY A 184 -0.77 -17.05 -19.81
N GLY A 185 -2.09 -17.07 -20.03
CA GLY A 185 -2.88 -15.84 -20.17
C GLY A 185 -2.81 -14.95 -18.92
N TYR A 186 -2.98 -15.55 -17.74
CA TYR A 186 -2.80 -14.85 -16.45
C TYR A 186 -1.36 -14.36 -16.23
N PHE A 187 -0.36 -15.03 -16.79
CA PHE A 187 1.04 -14.65 -16.58
C PHE A 187 1.35 -13.35 -17.32
N LYS A 188 0.83 -13.17 -18.54
CA LYS A 188 0.91 -11.90 -19.28
C LYS A 188 0.12 -10.78 -18.61
N TYR A 189 -1.02 -11.11 -18.00
CA TYR A 189 -1.79 -10.12 -17.26
C TYR A 189 -1.08 -9.68 -15.99
N LEU A 190 -0.45 -10.58 -15.24
CA LEU A 190 0.10 -10.28 -13.92
C LEU A 190 1.53 -9.76 -13.94
N THR A 191 2.31 -10.03 -14.99
CA THR A 191 3.66 -9.48 -15.11
C THR A 191 4.02 -9.12 -16.55
N ALA A 192 4.90 -8.13 -16.74
CA ALA A 192 5.35 -7.71 -18.06
C ALA A 192 6.22 -8.81 -18.70
N GLN A 193 5.66 -9.57 -19.65
CA GLN A 193 6.38 -10.65 -20.34
C GLN A 193 7.10 -10.18 -21.62
N ARG A 194 6.77 -8.99 -22.13
CA ARG A 194 7.32 -8.37 -23.34
C ARG A 194 7.49 -6.85 -23.16
N ASN A 195 8.02 -6.19 -24.17
CA ASN A 195 7.87 -4.75 -24.40
C ASN A 195 6.96 -4.54 -25.61
N ASP A 196 6.27 -3.42 -25.70
CA ASP A 196 5.42 -3.06 -26.84
C ASP A 196 5.96 -1.80 -27.52
N PHE A 197 6.11 -1.83 -28.85
CA PHE A 197 6.64 -0.76 -29.68
C PHE A 197 5.64 -0.24 -30.73
N THR A 198 4.35 -0.57 -30.60
CA THR A 198 3.27 -0.13 -31.52
C THR A 198 3.14 1.39 -31.66
N GLN A 199 3.60 2.17 -30.69
CA GLN A 199 3.69 3.63 -30.74
C GLN A 199 4.72 4.16 -31.76
N ILE A 200 5.67 3.33 -32.19
CA ILE A 200 6.67 3.65 -33.21
C ILE A 200 6.41 2.82 -34.48
N PHE A 201 6.31 1.51 -34.29
CA PHE A 201 6.21 0.51 -35.35
C PHE A 201 4.78 -0.01 -35.37
N ALA A 202 3.93 0.63 -36.18
CA ALA A 202 2.48 0.43 -36.17
C ALA A 202 2.03 -1.03 -36.34
N ASP A 203 2.82 -1.85 -37.05
CA ASP A 203 2.51 -3.26 -37.31
C ASP A 203 3.33 -4.23 -36.43
N TYR A 204 3.99 -3.74 -35.36
CA TYR A 204 4.81 -4.59 -34.48
C TYR A 204 4.03 -5.77 -33.88
N ASP A 205 2.78 -5.53 -33.48
CA ASP A 205 1.91 -6.55 -32.89
C ASP A 205 1.47 -7.63 -33.90
N GLN A 206 1.60 -7.36 -35.20
CA GLN A 206 1.33 -8.31 -36.29
C GLN A 206 2.50 -9.27 -36.54
N VAL A 207 3.70 -8.97 -36.03
CA VAL A 207 4.87 -9.81 -36.22
C VAL A 207 4.82 -11.02 -35.30
N ALA A 208 4.97 -12.20 -35.88
CA ALA A 208 4.97 -13.45 -35.12
C ALA A 208 6.12 -13.45 -34.09
N PRO A 209 5.87 -13.92 -32.85
CA PRO A 209 6.90 -13.96 -31.79
C PRO A 209 8.20 -14.64 -32.20
N ASP A 210 8.12 -15.75 -32.95
CA ASP A 210 9.29 -16.48 -33.44
C ASP A 210 10.15 -15.68 -34.42
N GLU A 211 9.57 -14.73 -35.17
CA GLU A 211 10.33 -13.84 -36.05
C GLU A 211 11.01 -12.73 -35.24
N ILE A 212 10.33 -12.22 -34.19
CA ILE A 212 10.92 -11.25 -33.25
C ILE A 212 12.17 -11.86 -32.58
N PHE A 213 12.10 -13.13 -32.14
CA PHE A 213 13.24 -13.82 -31.51
C PHE A 213 14.46 -14.00 -32.43
N LYS A 214 14.25 -14.05 -33.75
CA LYS A 214 15.36 -14.18 -34.72
C LYS A 214 16.15 -12.88 -34.91
N MET A 215 15.64 -11.75 -34.43
CA MET A 215 16.34 -10.48 -34.51
C MET A 215 17.54 -10.47 -33.54
N MET A 216 18.74 -10.44 -34.11
CA MET A 216 20.01 -10.37 -33.39
C MET A 216 20.52 -8.93 -33.30
N THR A 217 20.29 -8.12 -34.34
CA THR A 217 20.76 -6.73 -34.45
C THR A 217 19.65 -5.81 -34.92
N GLY A 218 19.70 -4.53 -34.54
CA GLY A 218 18.73 -3.53 -35.01
C GLY A 218 18.66 -3.37 -36.54
N SER A 219 19.76 -3.65 -37.26
CA SER A 219 19.78 -3.65 -38.73
C SER A 219 18.87 -4.70 -39.37
N GLN A 220 18.51 -5.76 -38.63
CA GLN A 220 17.58 -6.78 -39.09
C GLN A 220 16.11 -6.36 -38.89
N ALA A 221 15.83 -5.21 -38.26
CA ALA A 221 14.46 -4.72 -38.09
C ALA A 221 13.74 -4.52 -39.43
N SER A 222 14.44 -4.07 -40.49
CA SER A 222 13.86 -3.95 -41.84
C SER A 222 13.51 -5.29 -42.49
N LEU A 223 13.92 -6.42 -41.92
CA LEU A 223 13.51 -7.76 -42.37
C LEU A 223 12.17 -8.19 -41.75
N LEU A 224 11.73 -7.50 -40.70
CA LEU A 224 10.45 -7.74 -40.06
C LEU A 224 9.42 -6.76 -40.63
N ASP A 225 8.21 -7.25 -40.88
CA ASP A 225 7.09 -6.46 -41.40
C ASP A 225 6.39 -5.71 -40.25
N MET A 226 7.13 -4.82 -39.61
CA MET A 226 6.75 -4.09 -38.39
C MET A 226 6.14 -2.71 -38.66
N GLY A 227 6.08 -2.30 -39.94
CA GLY A 227 5.80 -0.93 -40.33
C GLY A 227 7.04 -0.02 -40.24
N VAL A 228 7.02 1.08 -41.00
CA VAL A 228 8.08 2.09 -41.03
C VAL A 228 7.57 3.36 -40.35
N PRO A 229 8.23 3.88 -39.31
CA PRO A 229 7.79 5.08 -38.63
C PRO A 229 7.87 6.32 -39.55
N GLU A 230 7.01 7.31 -39.32
CA GLU A 230 7.00 8.52 -40.13
C GLU A 230 8.34 9.27 -40.03
N GLY A 231 8.86 9.75 -41.17
CA GLY A 231 10.14 10.46 -41.23
C GLY A 231 11.38 9.58 -41.42
N TYR A 232 11.21 8.25 -41.51
CA TYR A 232 12.30 7.29 -41.71
C TYR A 232 12.20 6.60 -43.08
N SER A 233 13.33 6.18 -43.65
CA SER A 233 13.34 5.47 -44.94
C SER A 233 12.95 4.00 -44.81
N ASP A 234 13.31 3.38 -43.68
CA ASP A 234 13.04 2.00 -43.32
C ASP A 234 13.19 1.80 -41.81
N ALA A 235 12.80 0.62 -41.29
CA ALA A 235 12.85 0.32 -39.87
C ALA A 235 14.29 0.31 -39.30
N SER A 236 15.30 -0.10 -40.08
CA SER A 236 16.72 -0.05 -39.67
C SER A 236 17.18 1.39 -39.45
N SER A 237 16.80 2.32 -40.33
CA SER A 237 17.13 3.74 -40.16
C SER A 237 16.47 4.35 -38.91
N ALA A 238 15.28 3.89 -38.55
CA ALA A 238 14.65 4.25 -37.28
C ALA A 238 15.40 3.67 -36.08
N MET A 239 15.81 2.40 -36.16
CA MET A 239 16.61 1.75 -35.11
C MET A 239 17.98 2.40 -34.88
N ASP A 240 18.57 2.99 -35.92
CA ASP A 240 19.79 3.77 -35.75
C ASP A 240 19.52 5.03 -34.92
N VAL A 241 18.52 5.84 -35.27
CA VAL A 241 18.19 7.04 -34.47
C VAL A 241 17.77 6.69 -33.04
N LEU A 242 17.02 5.60 -32.86
CA LEU A 242 16.47 5.15 -31.57
C LEU A 242 17.42 4.26 -30.76
N ARG A 243 18.71 4.19 -31.12
CA ARG A 243 19.68 3.30 -30.47
C ARG A 243 19.88 3.55 -28.97
N HIS A 244 19.58 4.76 -28.50
CA HIS A 244 19.69 5.12 -27.08
C HIS A 244 18.42 4.80 -26.29
N ASP A 245 17.35 4.37 -26.97
CA ASP A 245 16.06 4.02 -26.39
C ASP A 245 15.71 2.55 -26.55
N ILE A 246 16.15 1.92 -27.66
CA ILE A 246 15.82 0.55 -28.05
C ILE A 246 17.09 -0.28 -28.22
N THR A 247 17.05 -1.53 -27.75
CA THR A 247 18.15 -2.48 -27.92
C THR A 247 17.69 -3.88 -28.32
N THR A 248 18.59 -4.67 -28.90
CA THR A 248 18.43 -6.12 -29.08
C THR A 248 19.24 -6.92 -28.05
N TYR A 249 19.96 -6.25 -27.16
CA TYR A 249 20.83 -6.84 -26.16
C TYR A 249 20.48 -6.27 -24.79
N SER A 250 19.88 -7.05 -23.90
CA SER A 250 19.76 -6.65 -22.49
C SER A 250 19.47 -7.86 -21.64
N SER A 251 20.38 -8.15 -20.73
CA SER A 251 20.26 -9.22 -19.74
C SER A 251 20.77 -8.70 -18.40
N SER A 252 20.08 -9.03 -17.32
CA SER A 252 20.38 -8.57 -15.96
C SER A 252 20.50 -9.70 -14.97
N LEU A 253 21.39 -9.54 -14.01
CA LEU A 253 21.62 -10.49 -12.93
C LEU A 253 20.73 -10.18 -11.72
N LEU A 254 20.34 -11.23 -10.99
CA LEU A 254 19.61 -11.10 -9.73
C LEU A 254 20.57 -10.81 -8.57
N VAL A 255 21.12 -9.60 -8.53
CA VAL A 255 22.06 -9.14 -7.50
C VAL A 255 21.41 -8.21 -6.48
N ASN A 256 21.84 -8.30 -5.22
CA ASN A 256 21.52 -7.32 -4.19
C ASN A 256 22.47 -6.13 -4.36
N VAL A 257 21.99 -5.04 -4.95
CA VAL A 257 22.81 -3.88 -5.28
C VAL A 257 23.15 -3.05 -4.04
N ALA A 258 22.32 -3.08 -3.00
CA ALA A 258 22.56 -2.34 -1.76
C ALA A 258 23.67 -2.98 -0.91
N GLU A 259 23.55 -4.28 -0.64
CA GLU A 259 24.47 -4.99 0.27
C GLU A 259 25.44 -5.93 -0.45
N GLY A 260 25.37 -6.08 -1.77
CA GLY A 260 26.19 -7.00 -2.55
C GLY A 260 25.75 -8.46 -2.48
N GLY A 261 26.27 -9.29 -3.40
CA GLY A 261 25.91 -10.69 -3.54
C GLY A 261 24.64 -10.93 -4.36
N LEU A 262 24.23 -12.19 -4.46
CA LEU A 262 22.99 -12.57 -5.15
C LEU A 262 21.76 -12.37 -4.25
N LYS A 263 20.63 -11.97 -4.88
CA LYS A 263 19.31 -11.95 -4.23
C LYS A 263 18.90 -13.35 -3.76
N LYS A 264 18.01 -13.41 -2.77
CA LYS A 264 17.42 -14.65 -2.26
C LYS A 264 16.05 -14.90 -2.87
N ASP A 265 15.73 -16.15 -3.21
CA ASP A 265 14.42 -16.49 -3.74
C ASP A 265 13.40 -16.60 -2.62
N LEU A 266 12.54 -15.58 -2.50
CA LEU A 266 11.51 -15.55 -1.48
C LEU A 266 10.46 -16.65 -1.72
N THR A 267 10.24 -17.10 -2.97
CA THR A 267 9.33 -18.21 -3.29
C THR A 267 9.73 -19.48 -2.54
N ALA A 268 11.04 -19.78 -2.50
CA ALA A 268 11.57 -20.93 -1.79
C ALA A 268 11.31 -20.90 -0.28
N TYR A 269 11.36 -19.71 0.35
CA TYR A 269 10.99 -19.54 1.76
C TYR A 269 9.48 -19.63 1.97
N LEU A 270 8.69 -18.99 1.12
CA LEU A 270 7.22 -19.03 1.20
C LEU A 270 6.68 -20.47 1.05
N GLU A 271 7.36 -21.32 0.28
CA GLU A 271 7.07 -22.76 0.13
C GLU A 271 7.82 -23.67 1.10
N SER A 272 8.57 -23.11 2.06
CA SER A 272 9.28 -23.87 3.08
C SER A 272 8.39 -24.26 4.27
N SER A 273 8.93 -25.06 5.19
CA SER A 273 8.29 -25.37 6.48
C SER A 273 8.36 -24.23 7.51
N GLY A 274 8.92 -23.06 7.14
CA GLY A 274 9.00 -21.86 7.99
C GLY A 274 10.38 -21.57 8.53
N THR A 275 11.36 -22.35 8.11
CA THR A 275 12.78 -22.15 8.42
C THR A 275 13.60 -22.55 7.20
N VAL A 276 14.56 -21.71 6.85
CA VAL A 276 15.64 -22.00 5.91
C VAL A 276 16.95 -21.83 6.67
N PRO A 277 17.84 -22.85 6.67
CA PRO A 277 19.11 -22.77 7.38
C PRO A 277 20.05 -21.75 6.74
N THR A 278 21.11 -21.36 7.45
CA THR A 278 22.21 -20.59 6.86
C THR A 278 22.96 -21.43 5.81
N LEU A 279 23.55 -20.76 4.82
CA LEU A 279 24.49 -21.38 3.87
C LEU A 279 25.84 -20.68 3.99
N GLY A 280 26.78 -21.30 4.69
CA GLY A 280 28.04 -20.65 5.05
C GLY A 280 27.79 -19.41 5.92
N THR A 281 28.32 -18.26 5.53
CA THR A 281 28.08 -16.95 6.19
C THR A 281 26.76 -16.29 5.78
N MET A 282 26.07 -16.79 4.76
CA MET A 282 24.81 -16.20 4.31
C MET A 282 23.68 -16.51 5.32
N PRO A 283 22.96 -15.49 5.82
CA PRO A 283 21.93 -15.67 6.82
C PRO A 283 20.72 -16.43 6.26
N GLY A 284 20.21 -17.38 7.05
CA GLY A 284 18.94 -18.05 6.79
C GLY A 284 17.73 -17.17 7.14
N VAL A 285 16.55 -17.76 7.19
CA VAL A 285 15.30 -17.06 7.54
C VAL A 285 14.37 -17.99 8.32
N SER A 286 13.58 -17.45 9.24
CA SER A 286 12.55 -18.20 9.96
C SER A 286 11.31 -17.34 10.21
N ASP A 287 10.18 -17.98 10.52
CA ASP A 287 8.92 -17.28 10.76
C ASP A 287 8.98 -16.23 11.88
N GLU A 288 9.78 -16.47 12.92
CA GLU A 288 9.91 -15.60 14.09
C GLU A 288 10.90 -14.44 13.88
N LEU A 289 11.70 -14.50 12.80
CA LEU A 289 12.67 -13.46 12.46
C LEU A 289 11.95 -12.17 12.09
N GLY A 290 12.46 -11.04 12.59
CA GLY A 290 12.00 -9.70 12.20
C GLY A 290 12.27 -9.44 10.72
N LEU A 291 11.27 -8.94 10.00
CA LEU A 291 11.40 -8.53 8.60
C LEU A 291 12.29 -7.29 8.48
N ILE A 292 12.19 -6.37 9.44
CA ILE A 292 13.00 -5.16 9.57
C ILE A 292 14.18 -5.47 10.49
N GLY A 293 15.30 -5.90 9.90
CA GLY A 293 16.52 -6.28 10.62
C GLY A 293 17.65 -5.24 10.57
N HIS A 294 17.46 -4.13 9.86
CA HIS A 294 18.45 -3.06 9.72
C HIS A 294 18.32 -1.97 10.80
N VAL A 295 17.35 -2.13 11.72
CA VAL A 295 17.10 -1.27 12.88
C VAL A 295 17.10 -2.18 14.11
N ASP A 296 18.07 -2.01 15.01
CA ASP A 296 18.29 -2.89 16.17
C ASP A 296 17.02 -3.06 17.02
N LYS A 297 16.21 -2.00 17.10
CA LYS A 297 14.99 -1.91 17.90
C LYS A 297 13.70 -2.21 17.13
N ARG A 298 13.75 -3.05 16.10
CA ARG A 298 12.54 -3.50 15.37
C ARG A 298 12.24 -4.99 15.52
N GLU A 299 13.16 -5.77 16.06
CA GLU A 299 13.03 -7.23 16.09
C GLU A 299 11.83 -7.72 16.90
N THR A 300 11.40 -7.02 17.96
CA THR A 300 10.37 -7.54 18.88
C THR A 300 8.94 -7.25 18.41
N ILE A 301 8.66 -6.01 18.00
CA ILE A 301 7.30 -5.53 17.67
C ILE A 301 7.12 -5.23 16.17
N GLY A 302 8.20 -5.34 15.39
CA GLY A 302 8.15 -5.19 13.95
C GLY A 302 7.51 -6.38 13.25
N PRO A 303 7.19 -6.23 11.96
CA PRO A 303 6.67 -7.31 11.14
C PRO A 303 7.61 -8.52 11.12
N LYS A 304 7.04 -9.72 11.00
CA LYS A 304 7.76 -10.99 10.98
C LYS A 304 7.68 -11.65 9.62
N TYR A 305 8.72 -12.40 9.23
CA TYR A 305 8.69 -13.17 7.97
C TYR A 305 7.54 -14.19 7.93
N GLY A 306 7.16 -14.75 9.09
CA GLY A 306 6.04 -15.67 9.20
C GLY A 306 4.72 -15.08 8.68
N ALA A 307 4.51 -13.76 8.84
CA ALA A 307 3.31 -13.10 8.34
C ALA A 307 3.18 -13.20 6.80
N LEU A 308 4.31 -13.05 6.07
CA LEU A 308 4.36 -13.21 4.62
C LEU A 308 4.07 -14.66 4.22
N ARG A 309 4.73 -15.62 4.88
CA ARG A 309 4.55 -17.06 4.60
C ARG A 309 3.13 -17.52 4.90
N SER A 310 2.58 -17.12 6.04
CA SER A 310 1.20 -17.44 6.43
C SER A 310 0.18 -16.87 5.46
N TRP A 311 0.41 -15.68 4.89
CA TRP A 311 -0.46 -15.15 3.84
C TRP A 311 -0.38 -15.98 2.58
N TYR A 312 0.83 -16.30 2.12
CA TYR A 312 1.03 -17.13 0.93
C TYR A 312 0.41 -18.53 1.07
N ALA A 313 0.53 -19.13 2.27
CA ALA A 313 -0.04 -20.44 2.58
C ALA A 313 -1.58 -20.50 2.46
N LEU A 314 -2.28 -19.36 2.52
CA LEU A 314 -3.73 -19.30 2.28
C LEU A 314 -4.14 -19.83 0.90
N LYS A 315 -3.20 -19.96 -0.05
CA LYS A 315 -3.47 -20.57 -1.35
C LYS A 315 -3.97 -22.02 -1.25
N GLU A 316 -3.63 -22.72 -0.18
CA GLU A 316 -4.09 -24.08 0.12
C GLU A 316 -5.44 -24.08 0.86
N ASP A 317 -5.75 -23.01 1.60
CA ASP A 317 -7.00 -22.83 2.34
C ASP A 317 -8.14 -22.25 1.48
N VAL A 318 -7.80 -21.54 0.40
CA VAL A 318 -8.75 -21.03 -0.58
C VAL A 318 -9.24 -22.18 -1.47
N SER A 319 -10.54 -22.44 -1.41
CA SER A 319 -11.24 -23.48 -2.19
C SER A 319 -11.93 -22.91 -3.43
N GLY A 320 -12.28 -23.79 -4.36
CA GLY A 320 -12.94 -23.44 -5.64
C GLY A 320 -11.94 -23.02 -6.73
N GLY A 321 -12.44 -22.82 -7.96
CA GLY A 321 -11.64 -22.18 -9.03
C GLY A 321 -11.62 -20.66 -8.87
N LEU A 322 -10.81 -19.95 -9.67
CA LEU A 322 -10.61 -18.49 -9.55
C LEU A 322 -11.91 -17.68 -9.48
N GLY A 323 -12.89 -18.03 -10.33
CA GLY A 323 -14.19 -17.35 -10.38
C GLY A 323 -15.08 -17.56 -9.15
N SER A 324 -14.89 -18.64 -8.41
CA SER A 324 -15.75 -19.04 -7.28
C SER A 324 -14.97 -19.26 -5.97
N ARG A 325 -13.84 -18.54 -5.81
CA ARG A 325 -12.95 -18.67 -4.64
C ARG A 325 -13.69 -18.46 -3.33
N SER A 326 -13.40 -19.31 -2.36
CA SER A 326 -13.94 -19.21 -1.01
C SER A 326 -12.96 -19.64 0.07
N VAL A 327 -12.96 -18.95 1.20
CA VAL A 327 -12.10 -19.22 2.36
C VAL A 327 -12.92 -19.26 3.65
N SER A 328 -12.51 -20.09 4.59
CA SER A 328 -13.08 -20.10 5.95
C SER A 328 -12.42 -19.04 6.81
N MET A 329 -13.16 -18.48 7.77
CA MET A 329 -12.62 -17.54 8.73
C MET A 329 -11.50 -18.16 9.56
N THR A 330 -10.45 -17.37 9.81
CA THR A 330 -9.36 -17.70 10.74
C THR A 330 -9.24 -16.63 11.80
N THR A 331 -8.84 -17.02 13.01
CA THR A 331 -8.78 -16.11 14.18
C THR A 331 -7.34 -15.68 14.48
N PRO A 332 -7.10 -14.46 15.01
CA PRO A 332 -5.77 -14.01 15.37
C PRO A 332 -5.20 -14.74 16.60
N ASN A 333 -3.88 -14.72 16.76
CA ASN A 333 -3.22 -15.06 18.02
C ASN A 333 -3.52 -13.97 19.05
N VAL A 334 -4.29 -14.29 20.09
CA VAL A 334 -4.60 -13.38 21.18
C VAL A 334 -3.64 -13.56 22.36
N MET A 335 -3.32 -12.47 23.05
CA MET A 335 -2.56 -12.52 24.30
C MET A 335 -3.28 -13.41 25.35
N PRO A 336 -2.54 -14.11 26.23
CA PRO A 336 -3.14 -14.88 27.31
C PRO A 336 -3.93 -13.95 28.26
N GLY A 337 -5.24 -13.91 28.10
CA GLY A 337 -6.14 -13.05 28.86
C GLY A 337 -7.28 -13.84 29.51
N GLY A 338 -7.73 -13.37 30.68
CA GLY A 338 -8.88 -13.93 31.39
C GLY A 338 -10.23 -13.65 30.69
N PRO A 339 -11.34 -14.17 31.23
CA PRO A 339 -12.70 -13.95 30.69
C PRO A 339 -13.01 -12.46 30.49
N ALA A 340 -13.99 -12.14 29.61
CA ALA A 340 -14.43 -10.80 29.21
C ALA A 340 -14.52 -9.72 30.32
N ILE A 341 -14.66 -10.13 31.58
CA ILE A 341 -14.73 -9.31 32.79
C ILE A 341 -13.43 -8.49 33.05
N TYR A 342 -12.29 -8.84 32.43
CA TYR A 342 -10.98 -8.17 32.65
C TYR A 342 -10.20 -7.72 31.40
N HIS A 343 -10.85 -7.62 30.22
CA HIS A 343 -10.39 -6.89 29.02
C HIS A 343 -8.88 -6.91 28.69
N SER A 344 -8.28 -8.08 28.44
CA SER A 344 -6.85 -8.20 28.10
C SER A 344 -6.51 -9.04 26.85
N GLY A 345 -7.49 -9.55 26.11
CA GLY A 345 -7.25 -10.35 24.89
C GLY A 345 -7.13 -9.49 23.63
N GLY A 346 -6.00 -8.77 23.45
CA GLY A 346 -5.64 -8.16 22.17
C GLY A 346 -4.79 -9.09 21.30
N VAL A 347 -4.61 -8.74 20.02
CA VAL A 347 -3.62 -9.43 19.16
C VAL A 347 -2.22 -9.24 19.75
N ASP A 348 -1.46 -10.33 19.88
CA ASP A 348 -0.07 -10.27 20.35
C ASP A 348 0.86 -9.80 19.22
N PRO A 349 1.41 -8.57 19.26
CA PRO A 349 2.26 -8.06 18.21
C PRO A 349 3.62 -8.77 18.15
N THR A 350 4.08 -9.35 19.26
CA THR A 350 5.40 -10.03 19.32
C THR A 350 5.42 -11.36 18.58
N LYS A 351 4.23 -11.93 18.34
CA LYS A 351 3.99 -13.22 17.68
C LYS A 351 3.02 -13.09 16.50
N PHE A 352 3.06 -11.94 15.83
CA PHE A 352 2.24 -11.70 14.66
C PHE A 352 2.84 -12.38 13.42
N THR A 353 2.80 -13.72 13.42
CA THR A 353 3.31 -14.58 12.35
C THR A 353 2.22 -15.24 11.52
N LYS A 354 0.94 -15.05 11.88
CA LYS A 354 -0.21 -15.65 11.18
C LYS A 354 -1.19 -14.59 10.71
N GLN A 355 -1.73 -14.78 9.51
CA GLN A 355 -2.76 -13.89 8.96
C GLN A 355 -4.14 -14.23 9.54
N PRO A 356 -4.79 -13.29 10.25
CA PRO A 356 -6.20 -13.42 10.58
C PRO A 356 -7.07 -13.09 9.34
N ILE A 357 -8.05 -13.95 9.05
CA ILE A 357 -9.00 -13.80 7.95
C ILE A 357 -10.41 -13.77 8.53
N HIS A 358 -10.98 -12.59 8.72
CA HIS A 358 -12.33 -12.44 9.29
C HIS A 358 -13.03 -11.17 8.78
N PRO A 359 -14.37 -11.05 8.95
CA PRO A 359 -15.07 -9.82 8.61
C PRO A 359 -14.62 -8.64 9.46
N VAL A 360 -14.71 -7.43 8.91
CA VAL A 360 -14.46 -6.17 9.61
C VAL A 360 -15.78 -5.62 10.16
N LEU A 361 -15.76 -5.18 11.42
CA LEU A 361 -16.90 -4.54 12.08
C LEU A 361 -17.02 -3.08 11.60
N LYS A 362 -17.90 -2.86 10.62
CA LYS A 362 -18.15 -1.52 10.05
C LYS A 362 -19.08 -0.69 10.93
N GLU A 363 -20.08 -1.34 11.54
CA GLU A 363 -21.05 -0.67 12.39
C GLU A 363 -21.60 -1.61 13.45
N ALA A 364 -21.90 -1.05 14.60
CA ALA A 364 -22.54 -1.73 15.69
C ALA A 364 -23.25 -0.66 16.51
N VAL A 365 -24.54 -0.45 16.22
CA VAL A 365 -25.40 0.48 16.95
C VAL A 365 -26.61 -0.23 17.52
N TYR A 366 -27.19 0.31 18.58
CA TYR A 366 -28.55 0.00 18.97
C TYR A 366 -29.30 1.26 19.38
N TYR A 367 -30.61 1.27 19.10
CA TYR A 367 -31.54 2.29 19.53
C TYR A 367 -32.44 1.73 20.62
N VAL A 368 -32.94 2.60 21.49
CA VAL A 368 -33.88 2.23 22.55
C VAL A 368 -35.15 3.04 22.43
N SER A 369 -36.29 2.37 22.59
CA SER A 369 -37.58 3.05 22.76
C SER A 369 -38.33 2.43 23.93
N HIS A 370 -39.25 3.20 24.49
CA HIS A 370 -39.99 2.79 25.68
C HIS A 370 -41.49 2.90 25.39
N ALA A 371 -42.24 1.89 25.82
CA ALA A 371 -43.69 1.91 25.74
C ALA A 371 -44.33 1.37 27.02
N TYR A 372 -45.58 1.75 27.24
CA TYR A 372 -46.43 1.18 28.27
C TYR A 372 -47.63 0.47 27.63
N ASP A 373 -48.15 -0.55 28.30
CA ASP A 373 -49.38 -1.24 27.89
C ASP A 373 -50.58 -0.55 28.54
N SER A 374 -51.37 0.19 27.76
CA SER A 374 -52.61 0.82 28.23
C SER A 374 -53.70 -0.18 28.63
N ASN A 375 -53.53 -1.48 28.36
CA ASN A 375 -54.46 -2.49 28.79
C ASN A 375 -54.58 -2.48 30.32
N PRO A 376 -55.78 -2.23 30.88
CA PRO A 376 -56.00 -2.07 32.33
C PRO A 376 -55.64 -3.31 33.15
N THR A 377 -55.52 -4.49 32.53
CA THR A 377 -55.08 -5.72 33.22
C THR A 377 -53.57 -5.96 33.21
N SER A 378 -52.87 -5.60 32.13
CA SER A 378 -51.43 -5.83 31.96
C SER A 378 -50.59 -4.72 32.59
N ARG A 379 -50.82 -3.46 32.19
CA ARG A 379 -50.12 -2.25 32.69
C ARG A 379 -48.59 -2.39 32.71
N LYS A 380 -48.04 -3.22 31.83
CA LYS A 380 -46.61 -3.49 31.75
C LYS A 380 -45.87 -2.34 31.08
N VAL A 381 -44.60 -2.27 31.41
CA VAL A 381 -43.65 -1.29 30.90
C VAL A 381 -42.54 -2.04 30.17
N TYR A 382 -42.28 -1.63 28.94
CA TYR A 382 -41.35 -2.30 28.04
C TYR A 382 -40.24 -1.35 27.58
N GLU A 383 -39.02 -1.89 27.52
CA GLU A 383 -37.88 -1.32 26.82
C GLU A 383 -37.67 -2.11 25.52
N PHE A 384 -37.71 -1.46 24.37
CA PHE A 384 -37.45 -2.04 23.07
C PHE A 384 -36.05 -1.68 22.61
N ILE A 385 -35.31 -2.67 22.08
CA ILE A 385 -33.91 -2.57 21.68
C ILE A 385 -33.81 -2.91 20.20
N TYR A 386 -33.31 -1.97 19.40
CA TYR A 386 -33.19 -2.08 17.95
C TYR A 386 -31.71 -2.14 17.56
N PRO A 387 -31.09 -3.33 17.52
CA PRO A 387 -29.71 -3.46 17.11
C PRO A 387 -29.57 -3.40 15.58
N ARG A 388 -28.49 -2.78 15.13
CA ARG A 388 -28.00 -2.79 13.76
C ARG A 388 -26.48 -2.98 13.79
N VAL A 389 -26.03 -4.15 13.33
CA VAL A 389 -24.61 -4.48 13.19
C VAL A 389 -24.29 -4.64 11.72
N VAL A 390 -23.21 -4.06 11.23
CA VAL A 390 -22.73 -4.25 9.86
C VAL A 390 -21.36 -4.91 9.89
N LEU A 391 -21.27 -6.08 9.27
CA LEU A 391 -20.01 -6.78 9.04
C LEU A 391 -19.69 -6.76 7.55
N TRP A 392 -18.44 -6.48 7.23
CA TRP A 392 -17.94 -6.35 5.87
C TRP A 392 -16.84 -7.36 5.59
N ASN A 393 -16.91 -8.01 4.43
CA ASN A 393 -15.84 -8.83 3.90
C ASN A 393 -14.88 -7.98 3.05
N PRO A 394 -13.66 -7.65 3.55
CA PRO A 394 -12.72 -6.83 2.80
C PRO A 394 -11.93 -7.61 1.74
N TYR A 395 -12.16 -8.91 1.58
CA TYR A 395 -11.41 -9.76 0.67
C TYR A 395 -12.14 -9.94 -0.66
N ASN A 396 -11.40 -10.18 -1.74
CA ASN A 396 -11.95 -10.51 -3.06
C ASN A 396 -12.35 -12.01 -3.20
N VAL A 397 -12.69 -12.67 -2.10
CA VAL A 397 -13.14 -14.07 -2.08
C VAL A 397 -14.39 -14.20 -1.22
N THR A 398 -15.14 -15.28 -1.41
CA THR A 398 -16.28 -15.59 -0.54
C THR A 398 -15.78 -16.00 0.85
N LEU A 399 -16.10 -15.23 1.88
CA LEU A 399 -15.69 -15.50 3.25
C LEU A 399 -16.77 -16.26 4.02
N ASN A 400 -16.47 -17.48 4.46
CA ASN A 400 -17.35 -18.26 5.32
C ASN A 400 -16.99 -18.00 6.78
N ALA A 401 -17.74 -17.12 7.42
CA ALA A 401 -17.55 -16.80 8.84
C ALA A 401 -18.34 -17.78 9.73
N ASP A 402 -17.69 -18.26 10.78
CA ASP A 402 -18.34 -19.02 11.85
C ASP A 402 -19.29 -18.12 12.67
N GLU A 403 -19.94 -18.69 13.68
CA GLU A 403 -20.77 -17.94 14.62
C GLU A 403 -19.94 -16.84 15.30
N MET A 404 -20.44 -15.60 15.28
CA MET A 404 -19.78 -14.43 15.85
C MET A 404 -20.63 -13.81 16.95
N TYR A 405 -19.99 -13.03 17.83
CA TYR A 405 -20.64 -12.39 18.95
C TYR A 405 -20.25 -10.92 19.02
N VAL A 406 -21.24 -10.06 19.21
CA VAL A 406 -21.04 -8.62 19.36
C VAL A 406 -21.42 -8.22 20.77
N LEU A 407 -20.46 -7.69 21.51
CA LEU A 407 -20.66 -7.15 22.85
C LEU A 407 -20.52 -5.63 22.81
N MET A 408 -21.56 -4.93 23.23
CA MET A 408 -21.57 -3.48 23.41
C MET A 408 -21.43 -3.19 24.91
N ASP A 409 -20.21 -2.83 25.33
CA ASP A 409 -19.85 -2.55 26.71
C ASP A 409 -20.01 -1.06 27.03
N MET A 410 -20.79 -0.76 28.07
CA MET A 410 -21.01 0.59 28.55
C MET A 410 -20.89 0.60 30.08
N ARG A 411 -19.92 1.35 30.59
CA ARG A 411 -19.56 1.41 32.01
C ARG A 411 -20.12 2.65 32.70
N LEU A 412 -21.44 2.81 32.64
CA LEU A 412 -22.15 3.97 33.17
C LEU A 412 -23.54 3.60 33.68
N THR A 413 -23.83 3.89 34.94
CA THR A 413 -25.16 3.65 35.50
C THR A 413 -26.14 4.70 34.98
N LEU A 414 -27.14 4.25 34.22
CA LEU A 414 -28.23 5.07 33.71
C LEU A 414 -29.53 4.71 34.43
N TYR A 415 -30.21 5.71 35.01
CA TYR A 415 -31.55 5.52 35.57
C TYR A 415 -32.59 6.08 34.63
N VAL A 416 -33.57 5.25 34.33
CA VAL A 416 -34.74 5.68 33.60
C VAL A 416 -35.90 5.77 34.58
N LYS A 417 -36.61 6.89 34.54
CA LYS A 417 -37.70 7.18 35.47
C LYS A 417 -39.00 7.40 34.71
N TYR A 418 -40.03 6.64 35.09
CA TYR A 418 -41.39 6.91 34.68
C TYR A 418 -42.06 7.84 35.68
N ARG A 419 -42.75 8.83 35.14
CA ARG A 419 -43.58 9.77 35.87
C ARG A 419 -45.02 9.60 35.40
N PHE A 420 -45.96 9.51 36.34
CA PHE A 420 -47.39 9.35 36.05
C PHE A 420 -48.23 9.96 37.17
N ARG A 421 -49.52 10.17 36.93
CA ARG A 421 -50.49 10.55 37.96
C ARG A 421 -51.19 9.31 38.52
N ASP A 422 -51.31 9.25 39.84
CA ASP A 422 -52.11 8.22 40.51
C ASP A 422 -53.60 8.59 40.55
N SER A 423 -54.43 7.76 41.19
CA SER A 423 -55.87 7.97 41.32
C SER A 423 -56.26 9.24 42.09
N SER A 424 -55.33 9.86 42.81
CA SER A 424 -55.52 11.15 43.51
C SER A 424 -55.12 12.36 42.66
N GLY A 425 -54.56 12.14 41.48
CA GLY A 425 -53.98 13.17 40.62
C GLY A 425 -52.57 13.60 41.02
N ALA A 426 -51.97 12.97 42.03
CA ALA A 426 -50.61 13.27 42.49
C ALA A 426 -49.59 12.71 41.50
N TRP A 427 -48.53 13.48 41.23
CA TRP A 427 -47.41 13.00 40.44
C TRP A 427 -46.58 11.99 41.22
N ILE A 428 -46.53 10.76 40.73
CA ILE A 428 -45.69 9.68 41.23
C ILE A 428 -44.56 9.43 40.26
N GLU A 429 -43.39 9.16 40.81
CA GLU A 429 -42.21 8.74 40.06
C GLU A 429 -41.80 7.34 40.47
N LYS A 430 -41.56 6.49 39.47
CA LYS A 430 -40.92 5.19 39.63
C LYS A 430 -39.66 5.16 38.80
N SER A 431 -38.56 4.74 39.40
CA SER A 431 -37.32 4.48 38.66
C SER A 431 -37.25 3.00 38.36
N PHE A 432 -36.73 2.67 37.19
CA PHE A 432 -36.32 1.33 36.85
C PHE A 432 -34.86 1.38 36.41
N ASP A 433 -34.19 0.32 36.80
CA ASP A 433 -32.75 0.20 36.69
C ASP A 433 -32.41 -0.31 35.29
N THR A 434 -31.89 0.56 34.42
CA THR A 434 -31.20 0.13 33.19
C THR A 434 -29.70 0.15 33.46
N TRP A 435 -29.24 -0.85 34.23
CA TRP A 435 -27.83 -0.96 34.59
C TRP A 435 -26.99 -1.31 33.36
N LEU A 436 -26.28 -0.32 32.85
CA LEU A 436 -25.19 -0.49 31.89
C LEU A 436 -23.91 -0.46 32.75
N ALA A 437 -23.31 -1.62 32.95
CA ALA A 437 -22.67 -1.95 34.21
C ALA A 437 -21.35 -1.20 34.51
N PHE A 438 -21.27 -0.55 35.68
CA PHE A 438 -19.99 -0.21 36.30
C PHE A 438 -19.48 -1.42 37.11
N GLY A 439 -18.51 -2.17 36.56
CA GLY A 439 -17.76 -3.21 37.31
C GLY A 439 -18.15 -4.68 37.09
N GLY A 440 -18.86 -5.04 36.01
CA GLY A 440 -19.05 -6.46 35.61
C GLY A 440 -20.30 -6.72 34.75
N LEU A 441 -20.35 -7.84 34.02
CA LEU A 441 -21.45 -8.17 33.10
C LEU A 441 -22.75 -8.54 33.85
N ASN A 442 -23.92 -8.08 33.38
CA ASN A 442 -25.22 -8.30 34.02
C ASN A 442 -26.32 -8.71 32.99
N ALA A 443 -27.56 -8.93 33.45
CA ALA A 443 -28.67 -9.36 32.58
C ALA A 443 -29.03 -8.34 31.48
N ASN A 444 -28.70 -7.07 31.66
CA ASN A 444 -28.92 -5.99 30.71
C ASN A 444 -27.72 -5.77 29.77
N THR A 445 -26.62 -6.52 29.92
CA THR A 445 -25.48 -6.43 29.00
C THR A 445 -25.96 -6.62 27.55
N ARG A 446 -25.57 -5.70 26.66
CA ARG A 446 -25.99 -5.73 25.25
C ARG A 446 -25.04 -6.64 24.48
N ALA A 447 -25.40 -7.91 24.39
CA ALA A 447 -24.63 -8.91 23.66
C ALA A 447 -25.54 -9.67 22.69
N PHE A 448 -25.08 -9.78 21.44
CA PHE A 448 -25.83 -10.33 20.32
C PHE A 448 -25.03 -11.43 19.62
N THR A 449 -25.74 -12.39 19.03
CA THR A 449 -25.15 -13.48 18.25
C THR A 449 -25.45 -13.29 16.77
N ILE A 450 -24.41 -13.38 15.94
CA ILE A 450 -24.52 -13.48 14.49
C ILE A 450 -24.26 -14.95 14.13
N PRO A 451 -25.25 -15.67 13.59
CA PRO A 451 -25.06 -17.05 13.13
C PRO A 451 -23.96 -17.14 12.07
N ALA A 452 -23.40 -18.34 11.89
CA ALA A 452 -22.46 -18.61 10.80
C ALA A 452 -23.03 -18.10 9.47
N THR A 453 -22.25 -17.28 8.77
CA THR A 453 -22.71 -16.50 7.61
C THR A 453 -21.62 -16.46 6.54
N SER A 454 -22.02 -16.67 5.29
CA SER A 454 -21.14 -16.49 4.13
C SER A 454 -21.30 -15.09 3.53
N PHE A 455 -20.19 -14.40 3.30
CA PHE A 455 -20.13 -13.08 2.70
C PHE A 455 -19.54 -13.19 1.30
N LYS A 456 -20.21 -12.63 0.29
CA LYS A 456 -19.64 -12.48 -1.05
C LYS A 456 -18.42 -11.55 -1.02
N PRO A 457 -17.52 -11.60 -2.03
CA PRO A 457 -16.41 -10.66 -2.14
C PRO A 457 -16.85 -9.20 -1.95
N GLY A 458 -16.18 -8.47 -1.07
CA GLY A 458 -16.50 -7.05 -0.81
C GLY A 458 -17.86 -6.76 -0.18
N GLU A 459 -18.66 -7.78 0.19
CA GLU A 459 -20.04 -7.61 0.66
C GLU A 459 -20.08 -7.11 2.11
N ALA A 460 -20.91 -6.09 2.37
CA ALA A 460 -21.21 -5.61 3.71
C ALA A 460 -22.68 -5.88 4.06
N LEU A 461 -22.90 -6.77 5.02
CA LEU A 461 -24.22 -7.25 5.44
C LEU A 461 -24.69 -6.53 6.70
N VAL A 462 -25.97 -6.18 6.73
CA VAL A 462 -26.63 -5.48 7.84
C VAL A 462 -27.47 -6.48 8.63
N PHE A 463 -27.12 -6.68 9.89
CA PHE A 463 -27.73 -7.61 10.83
C PHE A 463 -28.62 -6.86 11.83
N THR A 464 -29.86 -7.33 11.97
CA THR A 464 -30.85 -6.82 12.93
C THR A 464 -31.53 -7.96 13.68
N ALA A 465 -32.45 -7.68 14.60
CA ALA A 465 -33.14 -8.69 15.41
C ALA A 465 -33.83 -9.76 14.51
N MET A 466 -33.54 -11.04 14.78
CA MET A 466 -34.14 -12.15 14.04
C MET A 466 -35.52 -12.48 14.62
N PRO A 467 -36.63 -12.32 13.86
CA PRO A 467 -37.98 -12.56 14.35
C PRO A 467 -38.22 -14.08 14.53
N THR A 468 -38.07 -14.56 15.76
CA THR A 468 -38.19 -15.99 16.10
C THR A 468 -38.89 -16.19 17.44
N GLY A 469 -39.48 -17.37 17.63
CA GLY A 469 -40.10 -17.77 18.90
C GLY A 469 -41.40 -17.06 19.23
N SER A 470 -41.75 -17.00 20.52
CA SER A 470 -42.92 -16.26 21.01
C SER A 470 -42.62 -14.78 21.04
N MET A 471 -43.19 -14.02 20.09
CA MET A 471 -42.97 -12.59 19.95
C MET A 471 -44.12 -11.77 20.54
N LEU A 472 -43.79 -10.69 21.26
CA LEU A 472 -44.77 -9.71 21.72
C LEU A 472 -45.45 -9.07 20.51
N LYS A 473 -46.77 -9.28 20.40
CA LYS A 473 -47.62 -8.85 19.28
C LYS A 473 -47.10 -9.30 17.89
N GLY A 474 -46.29 -10.38 17.84
CA GLY A 474 -45.68 -10.85 16.58
C GLY A 474 -44.54 -9.97 16.05
N LYS A 475 -44.06 -8.99 16.82
CA LYS A 475 -43.12 -7.95 16.36
C LYS A 475 -41.82 -7.87 17.16
N ALA A 476 -41.88 -8.01 18.49
CA ALA A 476 -40.69 -7.94 19.34
C ALA A 476 -40.32 -9.28 19.98
N VAL A 477 -39.04 -9.66 19.95
CA VAL A 477 -38.50 -10.89 20.53
C VAL A 477 -38.08 -10.63 21.99
N PRO A 478 -38.34 -11.53 22.95
CA PRO A 478 -37.84 -11.36 24.32
C PRO A 478 -36.31 -11.30 24.33
N PHE A 479 -35.74 -10.26 24.93
CA PHE A 479 -34.29 -10.17 25.14
C PHE A 479 -33.87 -11.19 26.20
N SER A 480 -32.94 -12.07 25.85
CA SER A 480 -32.43 -13.11 26.74
C SER A 480 -31.25 -12.59 27.57
N ASP A 481 -31.16 -13.02 28.84
CA ASP A 481 -30.00 -12.73 29.69
C ASP A 481 -28.74 -13.39 29.09
N PRO A 482 -27.76 -12.59 28.60
CA PRO A 482 -26.60 -13.11 27.88
C PRO A 482 -25.65 -13.91 28.77
N ARG A 483 -25.79 -13.84 30.10
CA ARG A 483 -25.00 -14.65 31.04
C ARG A 483 -25.42 -16.12 31.04
N SER A 484 -26.67 -16.40 30.67
CA SER A 484 -27.24 -17.75 30.67
C SER A 484 -27.59 -18.25 29.27
N ASN A 485 -27.97 -17.37 28.35
CA ASN A 485 -28.37 -17.73 27.00
C ASN A 485 -28.01 -16.62 25.99
N LEU A 486 -26.73 -16.56 25.61
CA LEU A 486 -26.25 -15.60 24.62
C LEU A 486 -26.92 -15.80 23.24
N ARG A 487 -27.11 -17.08 22.85
CA ARG A 487 -27.77 -17.47 21.59
C ARG A 487 -29.27 -17.16 21.53
N GLY A 488 -29.86 -16.63 22.59
CA GLY A 488 -31.23 -16.11 22.57
C GLY A 488 -31.34 -14.76 21.84
N ASN A 489 -30.25 -14.00 21.75
CA ASN A 489 -30.22 -12.66 21.15
C ASN A 489 -29.67 -12.71 19.72
N ARG A 490 -30.34 -13.44 18.82
CA ARG A 490 -29.87 -13.67 17.44
C ARG A 490 -30.16 -12.51 16.50
N LEU A 491 -29.18 -12.17 15.68
CA LEU A 491 -29.33 -11.25 14.57
C LEU A 491 -29.41 -11.97 13.23
N SER A 492 -29.97 -11.31 12.23
CA SER A 492 -30.12 -11.82 10.87
C SER A 492 -29.95 -10.71 9.84
N ALA A 493 -29.29 -11.04 8.74
CA ALA A 493 -29.19 -10.16 7.57
C ALA A 493 -30.30 -10.40 6.53
N SER A 494 -31.15 -11.42 6.69
CA SER A 494 -32.24 -11.72 5.74
C SER A 494 -33.58 -11.09 6.10
N HIS A 495 -33.65 -10.37 7.22
CA HIS A 495 -34.87 -9.73 7.72
C HIS A 495 -34.73 -8.22 7.71
N ALA A 496 -35.85 -7.54 7.46
CA ALA A 496 -35.89 -6.09 7.39
C ALA A 496 -35.42 -5.48 8.72
N PRO A 497 -34.43 -4.57 8.70
CA PRO A 497 -34.11 -3.69 9.83
C PRO A 497 -35.16 -2.57 9.92
N SER A 498 -36.43 -2.94 9.80
CA SER A 498 -37.56 -2.06 10.03
C SER A 498 -37.74 -1.83 11.53
N GLU A 499 -38.40 -0.74 11.88
CA GLU A 499 -38.89 -0.40 13.21
C GLU A 499 -39.84 -1.46 13.82
N LEU A 500 -40.23 -2.48 13.05
CA LEU A 500 -41.15 -3.54 13.44
C LEU A 500 -40.48 -4.80 14.01
N HIS A 501 -39.14 -4.92 13.95
CA HIS A 501 -38.41 -6.08 14.44
C HIS A 501 -37.31 -5.65 15.43
N CYS A 502 -37.49 -6.04 16.69
CA CYS A 502 -36.63 -5.62 17.79
C CYS A 502 -36.62 -6.64 18.93
N PHE A 503 -35.76 -6.41 19.92
CA PHE A 503 -35.84 -7.11 21.19
C PHE A 503 -36.64 -6.31 22.21
N TYR A 504 -37.20 -6.95 23.23
CA TYR A 504 -37.84 -6.25 24.34
C TYR A 504 -37.44 -6.80 25.72
N ASN A 505 -37.40 -5.91 26.71
CA ASN A 505 -37.28 -6.22 28.14
C ASN A 505 -38.52 -5.73 28.88
N GLU A 506 -39.09 -6.57 29.74
CA GLU A 506 -40.11 -6.13 30.69
C GLU A 506 -39.43 -5.43 31.88
N LYS A 507 -39.70 -4.14 32.08
CA LYS A 507 -39.03 -3.33 33.12
C LYS A 507 -39.86 -3.17 34.40
N GLY A 508 -41.17 -3.37 34.31
CA GLY A 508 -42.05 -3.29 35.47
C GLY A 508 -43.54 -3.23 35.11
N THR A 509 -44.35 -2.95 36.12
CA THR A 509 -45.81 -2.82 36.02
C THR A 509 -46.27 -1.54 36.70
N LEU A 510 -47.10 -0.75 36.01
CA LEU A 510 -47.70 0.46 36.55
C LEU A 510 -48.80 0.13 37.58
N PRO A 511 -48.94 0.89 38.67
CA PRO A 511 -49.99 0.67 39.68
C PRO A 511 -51.41 0.69 39.13
N VAL A 512 -52.36 0.12 39.88
CA VAL A 512 -53.79 0.20 39.53
C VAL A 512 -54.24 1.63 39.76
N GLY A 513 -55.01 2.21 38.83
CA GLY A 513 -55.49 3.59 38.93
C GLY A 513 -54.51 4.66 38.43
N THR A 514 -53.42 4.26 37.78
CA THR A 514 -52.56 5.18 37.01
C THR A 514 -53.34 5.81 35.85
N ASP A 515 -53.25 7.13 35.69
CA ASP A 515 -53.71 7.83 34.49
C ASP A 515 -52.72 7.59 33.34
N MET A 516 -53.10 6.69 32.43
CA MET A 516 -52.23 6.25 31.32
C MET A 516 -51.85 7.41 30.39
N SER A 517 -52.68 8.45 30.27
CA SER A 517 -52.38 9.63 29.43
C SER A 517 -51.30 10.54 30.02
N SER A 518 -50.97 10.37 31.29
CA SER A 518 -49.97 11.16 32.02
C SER A 518 -48.58 10.51 32.07
N VAL A 519 -48.45 9.28 31.57
CA VAL A 519 -47.19 8.52 31.63
C VAL A 519 -46.15 9.18 30.73
N SER A 520 -45.04 9.59 31.34
CA SER A 520 -43.88 10.14 30.64
C SER A 520 -42.60 9.56 31.20
N LEU A 521 -41.53 9.61 30.41
CA LEU A 521 -40.22 9.10 30.75
C LEU A 521 -39.21 10.24 30.89
N ARG A 522 -38.26 10.07 31.82
CA ARG A 522 -37.10 10.95 31.97
C ARG A 522 -35.86 10.16 32.35
N TYR A 523 -34.72 10.58 31.83
CA TYR A 523 -33.43 10.01 32.22
C TYR A 523 -32.86 10.82 33.39
N GLY A 524 -32.62 10.15 34.52
CA GLY A 524 -32.20 10.80 35.75
C GLY A 524 -30.72 10.56 36.08
N GLY A 525 -30.03 11.63 36.48
CA GLY A 525 -28.79 11.57 37.27
C GLY A 525 -27.71 10.63 36.74
N ILE A 526 -27.08 11.00 35.62
CA ILE A 526 -25.89 10.30 35.14
C ILE A 526 -24.70 10.71 36.01
N PHE A 527 -24.22 9.76 36.81
CA PHE A 527 -23.01 9.92 37.60
C PHE A 527 -21.91 9.03 37.03
N TRP A 528 -20.95 9.66 36.36
CA TRP A 528 -19.72 8.97 35.99
C TRP A 528 -18.74 8.99 37.16
N ASN A 529 -18.09 7.86 37.42
CA ASN A 529 -17.17 7.69 38.53
C ASN A 529 -15.89 7.03 38.03
N GLY A 530 -14.85 7.78 37.63
CA GLY A 530 -13.54 7.15 37.38
C GLY A 530 -12.55 7.86 36.47
N THR A 531 -11.66 7.06 35.87
CA THR A 531 -10.56 7.42 34.95
C THR A 531 -10.47 6.40 33.79
N LYS A 532 -11.53 5.64 33.53
CA LYS A 532 -11.55 4.48 32.60
C LYS A 532 -12.41 4.75 31.36
N PRO A 533 -12.21 4.00 30.25
CA PRO A 533 -13.13 3.99 29.12
C PRO A 533 -14.54 3.63 29.57
N THR A 534 -15.50 4.41 29.10
CA THR A 534 -16.93 4.31 29.34
C THR A 534 -17.67 3.50 28.28
N GLN A 535 -17.18 3.39 27.05
CA GLN A 535 -17.92 2.80 25.93
C GLN A 535 -16.99 2.03 24.97
N SER A 536 -17.34 0.80 24.64
CA SER A 536 -16.58 -0.02 23.67
C SER A 536 -17.48 -1.07 23.00
N VAL A 537 -17.10 -1.48 21.80
CA VAL A 537 -17.71 -2.60 21.08
C VAL A 537 -16.66 -3.68 20.84
N TYR A 538 -17.02 -4.94 21.05
CA TYR A 538 -16.16 -6.08 20.82
C TYR A 538 -16.84 -7.04 19.85
N LEU A 539 -16.08 -7.51 18.87
CA LEU A 539 -16.43 -8.60 17.97
C LEU A 539 -15.60 -9.83 18.35
N PHE A 540 -16.26 -10.95 18.61
CA PHE A 540 -15.63 -12.24 18.89
C PHE A 540 -16.05 -13.27 17.85
N GLY A 541 -15.16 -14.19 17.52
CA GLY A 541 -15.45 -15.34 16.65
C GLY A 541 -15.51 -16.62 17.46
N ALA A 542 -16.31 -17.60 17.06
CA ALA A 542 -16.21 -18.97 17.60
C ALA A 542 -14.98 -19.66 16.99
N ASN A 543 -14.19 -20.35 17.83
CA ASN A 543 -12.99 -21.09 17.39
C ASN A 543 -13.03 -22.58 17.80
N GLU A 544 -13.95 -22.99 18.68
CA GLU A 544 -14.14 -24.38 19.11
C GLU A 544 -15.62 -24.64 19.48
N GLY A 545 -16.14 -25.85 19.23
CA GLY A 545 -17.55 -26.18 19.47
C GLY A 545 -17.94 -26.12 20.96
N GLY A 546 -18.96 -25.31 21.29
CA GLY A 546 -19.47 -25.17 22.66
C GLY A 546 -20.73 -24.29 22.75
N THR A 547 -21.33 -24.20 23.94
CA THR A 547 -22.37 -23.19 24.21
C THR A 547 -21.70 -21.97 24.84
N PRO A 548 -21.68 -20.82 24.14
CA PRO A 548 -21.01 -19.62 24.64
C PRO A 548 -21.78 -19.03 25.84
N THR A 549 -21.05 -18.63 26.87
CA THR A 549 -21.52 -17.62 27.82
C THR A 549 -20.75 -16.34 27.61
N VAL A 550 -21.31 -15.19 27.99
CA VAL A 550 -20.61 -13.90 27.90
C VAL A 550 -19.24 -13.90 28.62
N ASN A 551 -19.08 -14.73 29.65
CA ASN A 551 -17.83 -14.90 30.37
C ASN A 551 -16.78 -15.69 29.57
N ASN A 552 -17.17 -16.47 28.56
CA ASN A 552 -16.22 -17.20 27.71
C ASN A 552 -15.66 -16.34 26.57
N LEU A 553 -16.26 -15.17 26.30
CA LEU A 553 -15.76 -14.25 25.28
C LEU A 553 -14.36 -13.73 25.64
N GLY A 554 -13.48 -13.64 24.65
CA GLY A 554 -12.07 -13.27 24.81
C GLY A 554 -11.12 -14.41 25.15
N THR A 555 -11.64 -15.64 25.31
CA THR A 555 -10.81 -16.85 25.50
C THR A 555 -10.38 -17.44 24.15
N SER A 556 -9.50 -18.45 24.15
CA SER A 556 -9.07 -19.13 22.92
C SER A 556 -10.22 -19.80 22.14
N ALA A 557 -11.30 -20.19 22.82
CA ALA A 557 -12.50 -20.76 22.20
C ALA A 557 -13.40 -19.70 21.57
N PHE A 558 -13.31 -18.44 22.03
CA PHE A 558 -14.06 -17.30 21.52
C PHE A 558 -13.18 -16.04 21.42
N PRO A 559 -12.13 -16.06 20.57
CA PRO A 559 -11.13 -15.01 20.53
C PRO A 559 -11.72 -13.66 20.07
N THR A 560 -11.15 -12.58 20.59
CA THR A 560 -11.44 -11.23 20.11
C THR A 560 -10.93 -11.06 18.68
N LEU A 561 -11.82 -10.75 17.75
CA LEU A 561 -11.48 -10.42 16.36
C LEU A 561 -11.19 -8.92 16.21
N GLN A 562 -12.09 -8.08 16.73
CA GLN A 562 -11.93 -6.64 16.75
C GLN A 562 -12.46 -6.03 18.05
N GLN A 563 -11.77 -5.02 18.55
CA GLN A 563 -12.16 -4.20 19.68
C GLN A 563 -12.19 -2.75 19.24
N ILE A 564 -13.30 -2.06 19.50
CA ILE A 564 -13.51 -0.68 19.10
C ILE A 564 -13.84 0.16 20.31
N HIS A 565 -12.98 1.12 20.61
CA HIS A 565 -13.19 2.08 21.68
C HIS A 565 -13.92 3.31 21.14
N LEU A 566 -14.91 3.78 21.91
CA LEU A 566 -15.81 4.86 21.52
C LEU A 566 -15.52 6.17 22.25
N ASP A 567 -14.71 6.14 23.31
CA ASP A 567 -14.41 7.33 24.11
C ASP A 567 -13.17 8.06 23.58
N ASN A 568 -13.26 9.39 23.46
CA ASN A 568 -12.10 10.24 23.19
C ASN A 568 -11.61 10.84 24.53
N TYR A 569 -10.41 10.45 24.95
CA TYR A 569 -9.82 10.80 26.25
C TYR A 569 -9.08 12.17 26.21
N SER A 570 -9.08 12.89 25.09
CA SER A 570 -8.26 14.10 24.88
C SER A 570 -8.48 15.28 25.85
N ARG A 571 -9.48 15.26 26.75
CA ARG A 571 -9.79 16.39 27.65
C ARG A 571 -10.01 16.04 29.14
N GLU A 572 -9.66 14.85 29.59
CA GLU A 572 -9.79 14.40 31.01
C GLU A 572 -11.21 14.54 31.63
N ASN A 573 -12.21 14.87 30.82
CA ASN A 573 -13.57 15.22 31.26
C ASN A 573 -14.60 14.43 30.44
N ASN A 574 -14.59 13.11 30.63
CA ASN A 574 -15.42 12.13 29.95
C ASN A 574 -16.90 12.23 30.35
N GLY A 575 -17.61 13.26 29.88
CA GLY A 575 -19.05 13.38 30.09
C GLY A 575 -19.46 13.34 31.57
N ARG A 576 -18.62 13.90 32.48
CA ARG A 576 -18.82 13.86 33.94
C ARG A 576 -20.20 14.33 34.39
N TRP A 577 -20.84 15.16 33.59
CA TRP A 577 -22.15 15.72 33.85
C TRP A 577 -22.97 15.59 32.57
N LEU A 578 -24.07 14.86 32.61
CA LEU A 578 -25.10 14.93 31.57
C LEU A 578 -26.34 15.54 32.23
N PRO A 579 -26.97 16.56 31.63
CA PRO A 579 -28.17 17.16 32.18
C PRO A 579 -29.27 16.10 32.22
N THR A 580 -30.18 16.21 33.19
CA THR A 580 -31.40 15.39 33.19
C THR A 580 -32.10 15.59 31.86
N TYR A 581 -32.14 14.54 31.03
CA TYR A 581 -32.71 14.59 29.70
C TYR A 581 -34.16 14.14 29.73
N TYR A 582 -35.02 14.94 29.11
CA TYR A 582 -36.44 14.68 28.95
C TYR A 582 -36.66 14.29 27.49
N PRO A 583 -36.72 12.98 27.15
CA PRO A 583 -37.07 12.55 25.80
C PRO A 583 -38.47 13.06 25.45
N TYR A 584 -38.67 13.32 24.16
CA TYR A 584 -39.89 13.95 23.65
C TYR A 584 -41.12 13.02 23.71
N SER A 585 -40.94 11.70 23.75
CA SER A 585 -42.06 10.76 23.57
C SER A 585 -41.95 9.48 24.42
N THR A 586 -43.09 9.04 24.96
CA THR A 586 -43.32 7.71 25.52
C THR A 586 -44.56 7.18 24.84
N TYR A 587 -44.48 5.98 24.25
CA TYR A 587 -45.52 5.48 23.37
C TYR A 587 -46.47 4.52 24.09
N ASP A 588 -47.70 4.42 23.59
CA ASP A 588 -48.51 3.25 23.88
C ASP A 588 -47.93 2.02 23.16
N LEU A 589 -48.08 0.83 23.75
CA LEU A 589 -47.57 -0.42 23.19
C LEU A 589 -48.10 -0.70 21.77
N ASP A 590 -49.41 -0.50 21.57
CA ASP A 590 -50.03 -0.76 20.28
C ASP A 590 -49.65 0.33 19.25
N GLU A 591 -49.43 1.57 19.69
CA GLU A 591 -48.89 2.64 18.86
C GLU A 591 -47.49 2.29 18.32
N LEU A 592 -46.55 1.96 19.20
CA LEU A 592 -45.17 1.66 18.81
C LEU A 592 -45.06 0.44 17.89
N LEU A 593 -45.81 -0.64 18.19
CA LEU A 593 -45.73 -1.90 17.42
C LEU A 593 -46.63 -1.93 16.18
N SER A 594 -47.46 -0.91 15.95
CA SER A 594 -48.26 -0.78 14.72
C SER A 594 -47.44 -0.38 13.49
N GLY A 595 -46.21 0.14 13.69
CA GLY A 595 -45.30 0.61 12.63
C GLY A 595 -45.41 2.10 12.35
N GLY A 596 -44.42 2.66 11.63
CA GLY A 596 -44.37 4.09 11.33
C GLY A 596 -43.81 4.98 12.45
N VAL A 597 -43.33 4.37 13.54
CA VAL A 597 -42.64 5.06 14.64
C VAL A 597 -41.19 4.60 14.67
N SER A 598 -40.28 5.45 14.18
CA SER A 598 -38.84 5.17 14.24
C SER A 598 -38.34 5.11 15.69
N PRO A 599 -37.38 4.22 16.00
CA PRO A 599 -36.70 4.23 17.29
C PRO A 599 -36.06 5.58 17.61
N ASP A 600 -36.18 6.06 18.86
CA ASP A 600 -35.62 7.36 19.28
C ASP A 600 -34.08 7.35 19.25
N THR A 601 -33.52 8.24 18.42
CA THR A 601 -32.08 8.36 18.16
C THR A 601 -31.31 9.07 19.25
N LEU A 602 -31.99 9.84 20.10
CA LEU A 602 -31.35 10.51 21.23
C LEU A 602 -30.83 9.51 22.26
N ASN A 603 -31.29 8.25 22.20
CA ASN A 603 -30.90 7.14 23.07
C ASN A 603 -30.04 6.06 22.40
N ALA A 604 -29.44 6.37 21.24
CA ALA A 604 -28.62 5.43 20.50
C ALA A 604 -27.25 5.19 21.18
N PHE A 605 -26.68 4.00 21.00
CA PHE A 605 -25.33 3.65 21.43
C PHE A 605 -24.61 2.91 20.30
N GLY A 606 -23.31 3.13 20.16
CA GLY A 606 -22.48 2.32 19.28
C GLY A 606 -21.50 3.08 18.39
N LEU A 607 -21.19 2.45 17.27
CA LEU A 607 -20.19 2.83 16.28
C LEU A 607 -20.81 2.71 14.88
N ARG A 608 -20.45 3.62 13.98
CA ARG A 608 -20.51 3.39 12.53
C ARG A 608 -19.26 4.01 11.90
N PHE A 609 -18.60 3.32 10.97
CA PHE A 609 -17.62 3.96 10.07
C PHE A 609 -18.38 5.06 9.35
N ARG A 610 -17.97 6.33 9.50
CA ARG A 610 -18.67 7.39 8.76
C ARG A 610 -18.27 7.29 7.27
N HIS A 611 -19.01 8.00 6.43
CA HIS A 611 -18.80 8.04 4.98
C HIS A 611 -17.64 8.97 4.61
N ILE A 612 -16.98 8.79 3.46
CA ILE A 612 -15.89 9.67 2.97
C ILE A 612 -16.29 11.16 3.02
N TYR A 613 -17.58 11.47 2.87
CA TYR A 613 -18.09 12.82 3.13
C TYR A 613 -18.14 13.16 4.64
N GLU A 614 -17.13 13.88 5.12
CA GLU A 614 -17.05 14.31 6.53
C GLU A 614 -17.97 15.51 6.87
N SER A 615 -18.38 15.63 8.14
CA SER A 615 -19.17 16.76 8.63
C SER A 615 -18.34 18.04 8.75
N HIS A 616 -18.94 19.20 8.42
CA HIS A 616 -18.28 20.50 8.49
C HIS A 616 -17.56 20.77 9.83
N SER A 617 -18.12 20.36 10.97
CA SER A 617 -17.52 20.59 12.29
C SER A 617 -16.14 19.96 12.50
N ASN A 618 -15.89 18.77 11.93
CA ASN A 618 -14.62 18.07 12.06
C ASN A 618 -13.55 18.74 11.16
N ARG A 619 -13.93 19.08 9.93
CA ARG A 619 -13.05 19.77 8.97
C ARG A 619 -12.70 21.20 9.42
N ALA A 620 -13.68 21.92 9.94
CA ALA A 620 -13.56 23.32 10.34
C ALA A 620 -12.69 23.52 11.59
N ASN A 621 -12.93 22.71 12.62
CA ASN A 621 -12.28 22.91 13.92
C ASN A 621 -11.00 22.11 14.05
N GLY A 622 -10.75 21.17 13.13
CA GLY A 622 -9.60 20.30 13.28
C GLY A 622 -8.27 20.98 13.00
N VAL A 623 -8.22 21.81 11.97
CA VAL A 623 -7.05 22.63 11.62
C VAL A 623 -6.80 23.75 12.63
N LEU A 624 -7.85 24.28 13.26
CA LEU A 624 -7.77 25.42 14.18
C LEU A 624 -7.26 25.08 15.58
N LEU A 625 -7.20 23.79 15.93
CA LEU A 625 -6.82 23.34 17.27
C LEU A 625 -5.37 22.85 17.36
N ASP A 626 -4.60 22.83 16.25
CA ASP A 626 -3.27 22.19 16.18
C ASP A 626 -3.26 20.75 16.74
N GLU A 627 -4.43 20.12 16.84
CA GLU A 627 -4.58 18.72 17.24
C GLU A 627 -4.58 17.91 15.94
N PRO A 628 -3.61 17.01 15.68
CA PRO A 628 -3.66 16.20 14.46
C PRO A 628 -4.76 15.15 14.65
N TRP A 629 -5.81 15.25 13.83
CA TRP A 629 -6.95 14.33 13.87
C TRP A 629 -6.45 13.01 13.29
N TYR A 630 -6.28 11.99 14.13
CA TYR A 630 -5.53 10.79 13.80
C TYR A 630 -6.28 9.82 12.89
N SER A 631 -6.49 10.19 11.62
CA SER A 631 -6.13 9.30 10.51
C SER A 631 -6.22 9.90 9.13
N ALA A 632 -5.29 9.37 8.37
CA ALA A 632 -5.15 9.42 6.95
C ALA A 632 -5.89 8.26 6.23
N PRO A 633 -6.04 8.32 4.89
CA PRO A 633 -6.67 7.29 4.05
C PRO A 633 -6.10 5.87 4.25
N ILE A 634 -6.68 4.85 3.60
CA ILE A 634 -6.30 3.42 3.73
C ILE A 634 -4.77 3.21 3.56
N ILE A 635 -4.12 4.07 2.78
CA ILE A 635 -2.67 4.12 2.57
C ILE A 635 -1.83 4.49 3.81
N HIS A 636 -2.46 4.84 4.92
CA HIS A 636 -1.83 5.24 6.19
C HIS A 636 -2.53 4.64 7.42
N ASN A 637 -3.56 3.82 7.22
CA ASN A 637 -4.31 3.17 8.30
C ASN A 637 -4.63 1.70 7.98
N ASN A 638 -4.53 0.84 8.98
CA ASN A 638 -4.81 -0.58 8.91
C ASN A 638 -6.26 -0.86 9.33
N ILE A 639 -7.13 -1.01 8.34
CA ILE A 639 -8.55 -1.32 8.56
C ILE A 639 -8.79 -2.73 9.15
N ARG A 640 -7.78 -3.60 9.12
CA ARG A 640 -7.80 -4.96 9.70
C ARG A 640 -7.16 -5.01 11.09
N ALA A 641 -6.83 -3.86 11.68
CA ALA A 641 -6.30 -3.82 13.04
C ALA A 641 -7.28 -4.47 14.04
N GLY A 642 -6.75 -5.25 14.97
CA GLY A 642 -7.56 -5.88 16.01
C GLY A 642 -8.07 -4.89 17.06
N ARG A 643 -7.42 -3.73 17.18
CA ARG A 643 -7.82 -2.62 18.05
C ARG A 643 -8.00 -1.37 17.21
N VAL A 644 -9.20 -0.82 17.25
CA VAL A 644 -9.63 0.30 16.43
C VAL A 644 -10.27 1.36 17.34
N HIS A 645 -10.21 2.61 16.93
CA HIS A 645 -11.02 3.68 17.50
C HIS A 645 -12.13 4.02 16.55
N ARG A 646 -13.28 4.47 17.08
CA ARG A 646 -14.36 5.00 16.25
C ARG A 646 -13.76 5.96 15.22
N TRP A 647 -14.07 5.69 13.93
CA TRP A 647 -13.29 6.04 12.74
C TRP A 647 -12.23 7.09 12.98
N SER A 648 -11.05 6.84 12.51
CA SER A 648 -9.86 7.58 12.81
C SER A 648 -9.90 9.11 12.41
N ARG A 649 -10.91 9.60 11.66
CA ARG A 649 -11.22 11.06 11.52
C ARG A 649 -12.26 11.62 12.51
N ASP A 650 -12.86 10.77 13.33
CA ASP A 650 -13.94 11.07 14.27
C ASP A 650 -13.33 11.74 15.52
N ASN A 651 -13.18 13.07 15.52
CA ASN A 651 -13.05 13.79 16.79
C ASN A 651 -14.37 14.49 17.19
N PHE A 652 -14.86 14.04 18.34
CA PHE A 652 -16.14 14.42 18.91
C PHE A 652 -16.19 15.83 19.50
N PHE A 653 -15.07 16.55 19.59
CA PHE A 653 -14.92 17.71 20.50
C PHE A 653 -14.39 18.99 19.84
N GLY A 654 -14.63 19.16 18.54
CA GLY A 654 -14.31 20.37 17.76
C GLY A 654 -15.08 21.64 18.17
N GLN A 655 -15.10 22.02 19.44
CA GLN A 655 -15.27 23.41 19.86
C GLN A 655 -14.35 23.71 21.05
N ARG A 656 -13.48 24.71 20.87
CA ARG A 656 -12.86 25.44 21.98
C ARG A 656 -13.69 26.70 22.15
N TYR A 657 -14.45 26.78 23.26
CA TYR A 657 -15.14 28.00 23.63
C TYR A 657 -14.07 29.03 24.04
N ALA A 658 -13.73 29.95 23.16
CA ALA A 658 -12.90 31.10 23.53
C ALA A 658 -13.76 31.99 24.42
N GLY A 659 -13.52 31.94 25.74
CA GLY A 659 -14.20 32.79 26.70
C GLY A 659 -14.05 34.26 26.31
N GLY A 660 -15.18 34.92 26.06
CA GLY A 660 -15.21 36.35 25.75
C GLY A 660 -16.63 36.89 25.59
N ALA A 661 -17.11 37.52 26.68
CA ALA A 661 -18.28 38.40 26.78
C ALA A 661 -19.65 37.80 26.41
N VAL A 662 -20.18 36.93 27.28
CA VAL A 662 -21.63 36.78 27.44
C VAL A 662 -22.05 37.62 28.64
N ASP A 663 -23.16 38.33 28.45
CA ASP A 663 -23.79 39.33 29.32
C ASP A 663 -23.72 39.02 30.83
N ALA A 664 -23.43 40.04 31.63
CA ALA A 664 -23.07 39.95 33.06
C ALA A 664 -24.18 39.42 34.00
N ASN A 665 -25.33 39.02 33.46
CA ASN A 665 -26.50 38.59 34.24
C ASN A 665 -26.75 37.08 34.23
N TYR A 666 -25.94 36.27 33.53
CA TYR A 666 -25.93 34.82 33.68
C TYR A 666 -24.66 34.37 34.41
N SER A 667 -24.73 34.31 35.73
CA SER A 667 -23.67 33.81 36.61
C SER A 667 -23.63 32.28 36.59
N GLY A 668 -22.83 31.71 35.69
CA GLY A 668 -22.44 30.31 35.75
C GLY A 668 -21.44 29.92 34.64
N PRO A 669 -20.28 29.31 34.97
CA PRO A 669 -19.32 28.78 33.97
C PRO A 669 -19.82 27.53 33.21
N ALA A 670 -21.13 27.35 33.04
CA ALA A 670 -21.73 26.04 32.77
C ALA A 670 -22.64 25.97 31.54
N ALA A 671 -22.37 26.72 30.47
CA ALA A 671 -22.90 26.39 29.16
C ALA A 671 -22.06 25.26 28.53
N HIS A 672 -22.00 24.12 29.21
CA HIS A 672 -21.52 22.88 28.63
C HIS A 672 -22.54 22.47 27.57
N LEU A 673 -22.24 22.69 26.29
CA LEU A 673 -22.99 22.02 25.23
C LEU A 673 -22.60 20.54 25.30
N TYR A 674 -23.42 19.76 26.01
CA TYR A 674 -23.29 18.31 26.14
C TYR A 674 -23.77 17.66 24.85
N SER A 675 -22.96 17.80 23.81
CA SER A 675 -23.40 17.49 22.47
C SER A 675 -23.41 15.99 22.18
N TYR A 676 -22.68 15.14 22.91
CA TYR A 676 -22.55 13.70 22.56
C TYR A 676 -22.46 12.72 23.76
N GLY A 677 -23.13 11.56 23.62
CA GLY A 677 -23.32 10.48 24.58
C GLY A 677 -24.59 9.67 24.23
N PRO A 678 -24.97 8.60 24.95
CA PRO A 678 -26.24 7.90 24.72
C PRO A 678 -27.46 8.78 25.04
N LEU A 679 -27.29 10.06 25.37
CA LEU A 679 -28.31 11.11 25.55
C LEU A 679 -27.88 12.43 24.88
N ALA A 680 -27.10 12.34 23.79
CA ALA A 680 -26.57 13.46 23.02
C ALA A 680 -27.66 14.48 22.65
N GLN A 681 -27.42 15.79 22.84
CA GLN A 681 -28.39 16.83 22.46
C GLN A 681 -28.23 17.33 21.01
N CYS A 682 -27.17 16.91 20.31
CA CYS A 682 -26.89 17.30 18.92
C CYS A 682 -26.99 16.08 17.97
N ARG A 683 -27.65 16.27 16.82
CA ARG A 683 -27.93 15.24 15.82
C ARG A 683 -26.71 14.97 14.93
N GLN A 684 -25.82 14.08 15.37
CA GLN A 684 -24.70 13.57 14.55
C GLN A 684 -24.90 12.13 14.07
N TRP A 685 -25.92 11.41 14.57
CA TRP A 685 -26.30 10.11 14.01
C TRP A 685 -27.51 10.26 13.08
N PRO A 686 -27.44 9.70 11.86
CA PRO A 686 -28.60 9.54 11.01
C PRO A 686 -29.71 8.79 11.74
N GLU A 687 -30.96 9.18 11.48
CA GLU A 687 -32.12 8.49 12.05
C GLU A 687 -32.14 7.01 11.63
N TRP A 688 -32.85 6.17 12.38
CA TRP A 688 -32.95 4.74 12.06
C TRP A 688 -33.30 4.47 10.59
N ASN A 689 -34.16 5.31 10.03
CA ASN A 689 -34.71 5.29 8.68
C ASN A 689 -34.13 6.36 7.73
N ASP A 690 -33.03 7.02 8.11
CA ASP A 690 -32.40 8.03 7.25
C ASP A 690 -31.83 7.38 5.98
N SER A 691 -32.08 8.01 4.82
CA SER A 691 -31.65 7.50 3.51
C SER A 691 -30.14 7.35 3.38
N GLU A 692 -29.36 8.10 4.16
CA GLU A 692 -27.89 8.03 4.15
C GLU A 692 -27.34 6.74 4.77
N VAL A 693 -28.16 6.08 5.59
CA VAL A 693 -27.80 4.85 6.30
C VAL A 693 -28.74 3.69 6.07
N ALA A 694 -29.81 3.92 5.32
CA ALA A 694 -30.83 2.94 5.01
C ALA A 694 -30.22 1.75 4.28
N PRO A 695 -30.43 0.53 4.78
CA PRO A 695 -29.89 -0.66 4.15
C PRO A 695 -30.67 -1.04 2.91
N HIS A 696 -29.97 -1.58 1.92
CA HIS A 696 -30.55 -2.03 0.67
C HIS A 696 -30.82 -3.52 0.69
N PHE A 697 -32.01 -3.92 0.26
CA PHE A 697 -32.31 -5.34 0.07
C PHE A 697 -31.78 -5.81 -1.29
N ASN A 698 -30.89 -6.79 -1.29
CA ASN A 698 -30.38 -7.45 -2.48
C ASN A 698 -30.12 -8.94 -2.21
N ASP A 699 -30.58 -9.81 -3.11
CA ASP A 699 -30.32 -11.24 -3.06
C ASP A 699 -30.68 -11.88 -1.71
N GLY A 700 -31.90 -11.57 -1.24
CA GLY A 700 -32.44 -12.12 0.01
C GLY A 700 -31.83 -11.54 1.28
N ARG A 701 -30.94 -10.55 1.20
CA ARG A 701 -30.21 -9.99 2.35
C ARG A 701 -30.11 -8.46 2.31
N TYR A 702 -29.94 -7.86 3.48
CA TYR A 702 -29.76 -6.43 3.66
C TYR A 702 -28.29 -6.07 3.65
N ARG A 703 -27.94 -5.05 2.86
CA ARG A 703 -26.59 -4.56 2.61
C ARG A 703 -26.44 -3.09 2.96
N SER A 704 -25.22 -2.67 3.25
CA SER A 704 -24.85 -1.26 3.45
C SER A 704 -23.63 -0.94 2.59
N ALA A 705 -23.51 0.31 2.17
CA ALA A 705 -22.24 0.83 1.67
C ALA A 705 -21.20 0.91 2.81
N VAL A 706 -19.92 0.78 2.45
CA VAL A 706 -18.79 0.82 3.40
C VAL A 706 -18.18 2.22 3.44
N PHE A 707 -17.78 2.75 2.28
CA PHE A 707 -17.06 4.03 2.17
C PHE A 707 -17.91 5.16 1.56
N THR A 708 -19.07 4.84 1.00
CA THR A 708 -20.01 5.81 0.40
C THR A 708 -21.33 5.79 1.14
N ASP A 709 -22.15 6.83 0.97
CA ASP A 709 -23.50 6.92 1.52
C ASP A 709 -24.46 5.96 0.78
N SER A 710 -25.45 5.38 1.48
CA SER A 710 -26.41 4.43 0.88
C SER A 710 -27.33 5.05 -0.18
N SER A 711 -27.57 6.35 -0.19
CA SER A 711 -28.30 7.05 -1.25
C SER A 711 -27.53 7.09 -2.58
N PHE A 712 -26.19 7.02 -2.54
CA PHE A 712 -25.32 6.97 -3.73
C PHE A 712 -24.95 5.54 -4.11
N GLY A 713 -24.73 4.68 -3.11
CA GLY A 713 -24.43 3.27 -3.28
C GLY A 713 -25.69 2.47 -3.62
N GLY A 714 -25.94 2.22 -4.91
CA GLY A 714 -26.92 1.22 -5.34
C GLY A 714 -26.73 -0.15 -4.67
N SER A 715 -27.79 -0.95 -4.59
CA SER A 715 -27.84 -2.23 -3.87
C SER A 715 -26.79 -3.28 -4.28
N SER A 716 -26.05 -3.06 -5.37
CA SER A 716 -25.04 -3.93 -5.96
C SER A 716 -23.58 -3.58 -5.65
N HIS A 717 -23.28 -2.50 -4.91
CA HIS A 717 -21.90 -2.10 -4.62
C HIS A 717 -21.17 -3.15 -3.75
N VAL A 718 -19.90 -3.39 -4.07
CA VAL A 718 -18.98 -4.23 -3.30
C VAL A 718 -17.67 -3.47 -3.11
N TYR A 719 -17.01 -3.75 -1.99
CA TYR A 719 -15.80 -3.03 -1.58
C TYR A 719 -14.69 -4.04 -1.24
N PRO A 720 -14.16 -4.83 -2.18
CA PRO A 720 -12.95 -5.62 -1.94
C PRO A 720 -11.71 -4.72 -1.82
N LEU A 721 -10.84 -4.98 -0.85
CA LEU A 721 -9.55 -4.30 -0.70
C LEU A 721 -8.34 -5.25 -0.77
N PHE A 722 -8.49 -6.51 -0.35
CA PHE A 722 -7.37 -7.44 -0.27
C PHE A 722 -7.56 -8.68 -1.13
N ASP A 723 -6.52 -9.05 -1.88
CA ASP A 723 -6.45 -10.31 -2.60
C ASP A 723 -5.95 -11.43 -1.69
N LEU A 724 -6.40 -12.65 -1.95
CA LEU A 724 -5.83 -13.86 -1.38
C LEU A 724 -5.20 -14.71 -2.48
N PRO A 725 -4.03 -15.33 -2.23
CA PRO A 725 -3.31 -16.11 -3.22
C PRO A 725 -4.12 -17.35 -3.64
N HIS A 726 -3.82 -17.89 -4.82
CA HIS A 726 -4.47 -19.08 -5.36
C HIS A 726 -3.41 -20.05 -5.86
N LYS A 727 -3.60 -21.35 -5.64
CA LYS A 727 -2.61 -22.39 -5.96
C LYS A 727 -2.18 -22.44 -7.43
N ASP A 728 -3.06 -22.05 -8.35
CA ASP A 728 -2.82 -22.09 -9.80
C ASP A 728 -2.25 -20.78 -10.36
N VAL A 729 -2.03 -19.76 -9.53
CA VAL A 729 -1.51 -18.46 -9.94
C VAL A 729 -0.24 -18.13 -9.13
N PRO A 730 0.95 -18.14 -9.76
CA PRO A 730 2.20 -17.79 -9.08
C PRO A 730 2.27 -16.31 -8.65
N LEU A 731 3.18 -15.99 -7.74
CA LEU A 731 3.54 -14.61 -7.40
C LEU A 731 4.75 -14.15 -8.20
N PHE A 732 4.58 -13.11 -9.02
CA PHE A 732 5.63 -12.60 -9.90
C PHE A 732 6.46 -11.46 -9.31
N SER A 733 5.82 -10.54 -8.58
CA SER A 733 6.47 -9.34 -8.02
C SER A 733 6.30 -9.26 -6.51
N LEU A 734 7.29 -8.71 -5.81
CA LEU A 734 7.24 -8.44 -4.37
C LEU A 734 6.05 -7.55 -4.00
N ALA A 735 5.65 -6.63 -4.88
CA ALA A 735 4.48 -5.79 -4.67
C ALA A 735 3.15 -6.57 -4.59
N SER A 736 3.09 -7.83 -5.05
CA SER A 736 1.93 -8.70 -4.83
C SER A 736 1.66 -8.98 -3.35
N LEU A 737 2.67 -8.79 -2.49
CA LEU A 737 2.57 -8.92 -1.03
C LEU A 737 1.93 -7.68 -0.37
N GLN A 738 1.52 -6.67 -1.13
CA GLN A 738 0.80 -5.50 -0.59
C GLN A 738 -0.48 -5.87 0.19
N HIS A 739 -1.04 -7.05 -0.08
CA HIS A 739 -2.25 -7.55 0.58
C HIS A 739 -2.00 -8.16 1.97
N VAL A 740 -0.73 -8.36 2.36
CA VAL A 740 -0.34 -8.95 3.65
C VAL A 740 -0.60 -7.95 4.77
N GLN A 741 -1.29 -8.39 5.84
CA GLN A 741 -1.29 -7.64 7.09
C GLN A 741 0.06 -7.87 7.78
N LEU A 742 0.86 -6.81 7.91
CA LEU A 742 2.20 -6.91 8.49
C LEU A 742 2.23 -6.66 10.00
N THR A 743 1.30 -5.84 10.50
CA THR A 743 1.18 -5.51 11.92
C THR A 743 -0.29 -5.48 12.36
N PRO A 744 -0.57 -5.58 13.67
CA PRO A 744 -1.92 -5.43 14.20
C PRO A 744 -2.29 -3.97 14.52
N TYR A 745 -1.41 -3.00 14.25
CA TYR A 745 -1.56 -1.60 14.65
C TYR A 745 -2.39 -0.78 13.66
N LEU A 746 -3.27 0.07 14.19
CA LEU A 746 -4.17 0.92 13.41
C LEU A 746 -3.44 1.99 12.59
N TRP A 747 -2.41 2.62 13.15
CA TRP A 747 -1.65 3.73 12.52
C TRP A 747 -0.61 3.27 11.50
N HIS A 748 -0.50 1.96 11.26
CA HIS A 748 0.28 1.45 10.14
C HIS A 748 -0.60 1.33 8.90
N PRO A 749 -0.06 1.46 7.68
CA PRO A 749 -0.85 1.41 6.46
C PRO A 749 -1.43 0.02 6.20
N SER A 750 -2.62 -0.05 5.57
CA SER A 750 -3.19 -1.33 5.10
C SER A 750 -2.35 -1.96 3.98
N TYR A 751 -1.70 -1.11 3.18
CA TYR A 751 -0.76 -1.49 2.12
C TYR A 751 0.62 -0.93 2.47
N ALA A 752 1.51 -1.77 3.00
CA ALA A 752 2.86 -1.35 3.38
C ALA A 752 3.88 -1.59 2.24
N ILE A 753 3.80 -2.75 1.59
CA ILE A 753 4.75 -3.15 0.54
C ILE A 753 4.42 -2.44 -0.76
N GLY A 754 5.38 -1.75 -1.35
CA GLY A 754 5.25 -0.99 -2.60
C GLY A 754 4.60 0.40 -2.44
N ASN A 755 3.94 0.66 -1.30
CA ASN A 755 3.49 2.00 -0.90
C ASN A 755 4.70 2.87 -0.52
N SER A 756 4.61 4.18 -0.75
CA SER A 756 5.71 5.12 -0.52
C SER A 756 5.28 6.47 0.04
N PHE A 757 3.99 6.68 0.32
CA PHE A 757 3.50 7.92 0.91
C PHE A 757 4.13 8.17 2.29
N ALA A 758 4.66 9.37 2.51
CA ALA A 758 5.21 9.78 3.79
C ALA A 758 4.12 9.73 4.87
N PRO A 759 4.36 9.04 6.00
CA PRO A 759 3.38 8.99 7.07
C PRO A 759 3.21 10.39 7.70
N PRO A 760 1.99 10.74 8.16
CA PRO A 760 1.73 12.00 8.84
C PRO A 760 2.38 12.10 10.23
N TYR A 761 3.01 11.03 10.71
CA TYR A 761 3.42 10.88 12.11
C TYR A 761 4.89 11.19 12.38
N ASN A 762 5.74 11.19 11.34
CA ASN A 762 7.18 11.37 11.45
C ASN A 762 7.65 12.60 10.67
N ASP A 763 8.86 13.07 10.99
CA ASP A 763 9.57 14.06 10.19
C ASP A 763 9.98 13.47 8.84
N LEU A 764 10.04 14.30 7.80
CA LEU A 764 10.36 13.84 6.45
C LEU A 764 11.81 13.35 6.31
N GLY A 765 12.72 13.83 7.16
CA GLY A 765 14.13 13.41 7.19
C GLY A 765 14.40 12.05 7.85
N VAL A 766 13.41 11.41 8.47
CA VAL A 766 13.60 10.15 9.22
C VAL A 766 12.46 9.16 9.01
N THR A 767 12.68 7.89 9.36
CA THR A 767 11.62 6.88 9.39
C THR A 767 10.90 6.75 10.72
N ALA A 768 11.49 7.22 11.83
CA ALA A 768 10.89 7.12 13.15
C ALA A 768 11.46 8.17 14.11
N GLN A 769 10.76 8.38 15.22
CA GLN A 769 11.27 9.09 16.37
C GLN A 769 12.00 8.14 17.33
N SER A 770 12.88 8.68 18.18
CA SER A 770 13.41 7.93 19.32
C SER A 770 12.30 7.59 20.31
N TRP A 771 12.51 6.53 21.10
CA TRP A 771 11.58 6.12 22.15
C TRP A 771 11.22 7.24 23.13
N ASN A 772 12.18 8.10 23.50
CA ASN A 772 11.90 9.21 24.42
C ASN A 772 11.06 10.30 23.76
N GLU A 773 11.35 10.65 22.49
CA GLU A 773 10.53 11.57 21.70
C GLU A 773 9.11 11.02 21.54
N GLU A 774 8.95 9.73 21.20
CA GLU A 774 7.63 9.09 21.15
C GLU A 774 6.94 9.11 22.51
N ARG A 775 7.63 8.76 23.61
CA ARG A 775 7.03 8.80 24.94
C ARG A 775 6.57 10.21 25.33
N ASP A 776 7.33 11.23 24.97
CA ASP A 776 7.05 12.60 25.39
C ASP A 776 6.01 13.28 24.47
N GLU A 777 6.07 13.04 23.16
CA GLU A 777 5.15 13.60 22.16
C GLU A 777 3.87 12.78 21.98
N TRP A 778 4.01 11.45 22.05
CA TRP A 778 2.97 10.46 21.79
C TRP A 778 2.56 9.67 23.03
N GLY A 779 3.24 9.78 24.18
CA GLY A 779 2.89 8.96 25.35
C GLY A 779 1.45 9.16 25.82
N ASP A 780 0.95 10.39 25.82
CA ASP A 780 -0.48 10.63 26.10
C ASP A 780 -1.38 10.15 24.96
N LYS A 781 -1.00 10.34 23.70
CA LYS A 781 -1.79 9.98 22.51
C LYS A 781 -1.89 8.46 22.33
N LEU A 782 -0.80 7.71 22.50
CA LEU A 782 -0.76 6.25 22.47
C LEU A 782 -1.53 5.64 23.65
N ARG A 783 -1.46 6.24 24.84
CA ARG A 783 -2.36 5.88 25.97
C ARG A 783 -3.83 6.04 25.60
N GLN A 784 -4.17 7.08 24.83
CA GLN A 784 -5.53 7.31 24.33
C GLN A 784 -5.91 6.31 23.23
N LEU A 785 -4.99 5.98 22.33
CA LEU A 785 -5.16 4.98 21.26
C LEU A 785 -5.14 3.53 21.76
N GLN A 786 -4.75 3.27 23.01
CA GLN A 786 -4.74 1.93 23.61
C GLN A 786 -5.32 1.96 25.03
N PRO A 787 -6.62 2.22 25.18
CA PRO A 787 -7.15 2.57 26.46
C PRO A 787 -7.30 1.34 27.38
N GLY A 788 -6.53 1.33 28.47
CA GLY A 788 -6.53 0.29 29.50
C GLY A 788 -5.20 0.27 30.26
N VAL A 789 -5.23 0.55 31.57
CA VAL A 789 -4.00 0.75 32.38
C VAL A 789 -3.07 -0.48 32.37
N ASN A 790 -3.61 -1.70 32.31
CA ASN A 790 -2.79 -2.91 32.27
C ASN A 790 -2.33 -3.25 30.85
N ASP A 791 -3.16 -3.05 29.84
CA ASP A 791 -2.86 -3.42 28.45
C ASP A 791 -1.77 -2.57 27.82
N PHE A 792 -1.84 -1.25 28.00
CA PHE A 792 -0.78 -0.33 27.56
C PHE A 792 0.54 -0.64 28.28
N VAL A 793 0.49 -0.93 29.58
CA VAL A 793 1.68 -1.31 30.36
C VAL A 793 2.25 -2.66 29.90
N HIS A 794 1.41 -3.66 29.59
CA HIS A 794 1.88 -4.94 29.05
C HIS A 794 2.47 -4.79 27.65
N GLN A 795 1.86 -3.98 26.78
CA GLN A 795 2.37 -3.74 25.43
C GLN A 795 3.64 -2.89 25.42
N LEU A 796 3.73 -1.84 26.23
CA LEU A 796 4.97 -1.07 26.39
C LEU A 796 6.09 -1.92 27.02
N ASN A 797 5.77 -2.72 28.03
CA ASN A 797 6.76 -3.65 28.60
C ASN A 797 7.20 -4.69 27.57
N SER A 798 6.29 -5.14 26.69
CA SER A 798 6.63 -6.04 25.59
C SER A 798 7.39 -5.35 24.46
N SER A 799 7.26 -4.03 24.31
CA SER A 799 7.99 -3.27 23.30
C SER A 799 9.43 -2.99 23.69
N ASN A 800 9.85 -3.16 24.95
CA ASN A 800 11.27 -3.14 25.35
C ASN A 800 12.08 -1.96 24.78
N ASP A 801 11.57 -0.72 24.95
CA ASP A 801 12.12 0.53 24.40
C ASP A 801 12.13 0.66 22.86
N ASN A 802 11.31 -0.13 22.15
CA ASN A 802 11.06 0.03 20.71
C ASN A 802 9.90 1.01 20.44
N THR A 803 10.14 2.01 19.59
CA THR A 803 9.11 2.93 19.06
C THR A 803 8.03 2.16 18.29
N GLN A 804 6.75 2.47 18.54
CA GLN A 804 5.59 1.83 17.89
C GLN A 804 5.11 2.59 16.64
N VAL A 805 5.44 3.87 16.53
CA VAL A 805 5.07 4.76 15.41
C VAL A 805 6.29 4.99 14.52
N TYR A 806 6.28 4.37 13.33
CA TYR A 806 7.34 4.50 12.36
C TYR A 806 6.81 4.36 10.92
N ASP A 807 7.62 4.76 9.96
CA ASP A 807 7.36 4.64 8.53
C ASP A 807 7.50 3.19 8.07
N LEU A 808 6.45 2.40 8.36
CA LEU A 808 6.42 0.96 8.05
C LEU A 808 6.65 0.70 6.56
N SER A 809 6.06 1.52 5.68
CA SER A 809 6.22 1.37 4.23
C SER A 809 7.69 1.51 3.83
N TYR A 810 8.36 2.57 4.31
CA TYR A 810 9.77 2.78 4.02
C TYR A 810 10.65 1.61 4.50
N GLU A 811 10.57 1.27 5.78
CA GLU A 811 11.47 0.27 6.39
C GLU A 811 11.22 -1.14 5.82
N VAL A 812 9.98 -1.50 5.51
CA VAL A 812 9.68 -2.80 4.86
C VAL A 812 10.23 -2.83 3.45
N ASN A 813 9.99 -1.80 2.64
CA ASN A 813 10.52 -1.73 1.28
C ASN A 813 12.06 -1.80 1.27
N HIS A 814 12.71 -1.06 2.19
CA HIS A 814 14.15 -1.09 2.38
C HIS A 814 14.68 -2.50 2.69
N SER A 815 13.90 -3.28 3.46
CA SER A 815 14.29 -4.64 3.86
C SER A 815 14.15 -5.69 2.75
N ILE A 816 13.29 -5.48 1.74
CA ILE A 816 12.90 -6.58 0.83
C ILE A 816 13.27 -6.37 -0.64
N TRP A 817 13.25 -5.14 -1.18
CA TRP A 817 13.33 -4.93 -2.64
C TRP A 817 14.69 -5.30 -3.25
N ASP A 818 15.77 -5.10 -2.51
CA ASP A 818 17.11 -5.44 -2.95
C ASP A 818 17.54 -6.85 -2.53
N LYS A 819 17.00 -7.35 -1.41
CA LYS A 819 17.37 -8.64 -0.84
C LYS A 819 16.70 -9.82 -1.53
N PHE A 820 15.46 -9.65 -2.00
CA PHE A 820 14.63 -10.74 -2.49
C PHE A 820 14.21 -10.58 -3.95
N PHE A 821 13.95 -11.72 -4.59
CA PHE A 821 13.15 -11.82 -5.81
C PHE A 821 12.16 -12.98 -5.66
N LEU A 822 11.22 -13.11 -6.61
CA LEU A 822 10.27 -14.22 -6.66
C LEU A 822 10.49 -14.99 -7.96
N SER A 823 11.07 -16.19 -7.90
CA SER A 823 11.29 -17.03 -9.09
C SER A 823 9.99 -17.41 -9.81
N SER A 824 8.86 -17.46 -9.10
CA SER A 824 7.58 -18.02 -9.60
C SER A 824 7.66 -19.50 -10.00
N ILE A 825 8.77 -20.18 -9.72
CA ILE A 825 8.99 -21.57 -10.09
C ILE A 825 8.26 -22.46 -9.08
N PRO A 826 7.37 -23.37 -9.55
CA PRO A 826 6.64 -24.26 -8.66
C PRO A 826 7.54 -25.34 -8.07
N ARG A 827 7.48 -25.54 -6.75
CA ARG A 827 8.24 -26.62 -6.08
C ARG A 827 7.61 -28.01 -6.23
N ASN A 828 6.36 -28.11 -6.69
CA ASN A 828 5.78 -29.41 -6.99
C ASN A 828 6.43 -30.03 -8.24
N LYS A 829 7.26 -31.08 -8.06
CA LYS A 829 7.92 -31.82 -9.16
C LYS A 829 6.96 -32.42 -10.21
N SER A 830 5.68 -32.53 -9.88
CA SER A 830 4.66 -32.99 -10.84
C SER A 830 4.23 -31.90 -11.82
N HIS A 831 4.65 -30.64 -11.61
CA HIS A 831 4.39 -29.55 -12.54
C HIS A 831 5.02 -29.84 -13.90
N HIS A 832 4.31 -29.52 -14.99
CA HIS A 832 4.70 -29.89 -16.35
C HIS A 832 6.07 -29.35 -16.75
N GLY A 833 6.48 -28.18 -16.23
CA GLY A 833 7.82 -27.61 -16.44
C GLY A 833 8.98 -28.49 -15.96
N TRP A 834 8.77 -29.37 -14.98
CA TRP A 834 9.79 -30.33 -14.53
C TRP A 834 9.82 -31.62 -15.35
N GLY A 835 8.81 -31.88 -16.20
CA GLY A 835 8.72 -33.10 -17.00
C GLY A 835 8.71 -34.41 -16.18
N GLY A 836 8.42 -34.35 -14.87
CA GLY A 836 8.54 -35.48 -13.95
C GLY A 836 9.98 -35.84 -13.54
N GLY A 837 10.96 -34.97 -13.85
CA GLY A 837 12.39 -35.14 -13.57
C GLY A 837 12.94 -34.16 -12.52
N ASN A 838 14.26 -33.97 -12.56
CA ASN A 838 15.02 -33.08 -11.67
C ASN A 838 15.58 -31.83 -12.39
N GLU A 839 15.21 -31.61 -13.65
CA GLU A 839 15.67 -30.48 -14.46
C GLU A 839 14.46 -29.81 -15.10
N TRP A 840 14.51 -28.48 -15.19
CA TRP A 840 13.50 -27.71 -15.89
C TRP A 840 13.61 -27.94 -17.40
N SER A 841 12.48 -28.24 -18.05
CA SER A 841 12.43 -28.50 -19.48
C SER A 841 12.77 -27.25 -20.29
N GLU A 842 13.74 -27.36 -21.21
CA GLU A 842 14.13 -26.26 -22.11
C GLU A 842 12.96 -25.79 -23.01
N ASP A 843 12.04 -26.69 -23.36
CA ASP A 843 10.88 -26.38 -24.19
C ASP A 843 9.72 -25.70 -23.44
N VAL A 844 9.83 -25.53 -22.10
CA VAL A 844 8.77 -24.94 -21.27
C VAL A 844 9.25 -23.62 -20.70
N PRO A 845 8.63 -22.47 -21.05
CA PRO A 845 8.96 -21.21 -20.43
C PRO A 845 8.74 -21.24 -18.92
N ILE A 846 9.62 -20.57 -18.17
CA ILE A 846 9.36 -20.29 -16.75
C ILE A 846 8.10 -19.39 -16.66
N PRO A 847 7.25 -19.50 -15.61
CA PRO A 847 6.02 -18.71 -15.52
C PRO A 847 6.25 -17.20 -15.71
N ASN A 848 7.34 -16.66 -15.17
CA ASN A 848 7.90 -15.39 -15.63
C ASN A 848 8.84 -15.68 -16.82
N SER A 849 8.38 -15.44 -18.04
CA SER A 849 9.14 -15.77 -19.25
C SER A 849 10.34 -14.86 -19.47
N ARG A 850 10.48 -13.77 -18.70
CA ARG A 850 11.73 -13.00 -18.65
C ARG A 850 12.83 -13.69 -17.86
N TYR A 851 12.52 -14.71 -17.05
CA TYR A 851 13.55 -15.50 -16.40
C TYR A 851 13.98 -16.65 -17.31
N HIS A 852 15.28 -16.71 -17.59
CA HIS A 852 15.90 -17.81 -18.33
C HIS A 852 16.91 -18.54 -17.47
N VAL A 853 17.00 -19.85 -17.68
CA VAL A 853 18.04 -20.66 -17.07
C VAL A 853 19.39 -20.29 -17.66
N VAL A 854 20.37 -20.05 -16.81
CA VAL A 854 21.74 -19.72 -17.21
C VAL A 854 22.41 -20.97 -17.80
N SER A 855 22.91 -20.88 -19.03
CA SER A 855 23.57 -22.02 -19.72
C SER A 855 25.06 -22.19 -19.37
N SER A 856 25.60 -21.39 -18.45
CA SER A 856 27.05 -21.37 -18.17
C SER A 856 27.55 -22.54 -17.30
N TYR A 857 26.66 -23.33 -16.70
CA TYR A 857 27.00 -24.53 -15.93
C TYR A 857 25.86 -25.56 -15.93
N SER A 858 26.19 -26.85 -15.76
CA SER A 858 25.25 -27.97 -15.95
C SER A 858 24.04 -27.96 -15.01
N ASP A 859 24.22 -27.53 -13.77
CA ASP A 859 23.21 -27.72 -12.73
C ASP A 859 22.25 -26.52 -12.61
N ALA A 860 22.38 -25.51 -13.47
CA ALA A 860 21.60 -24.27 -13.40
C ALA A 860 20.10 -24.50 -13.50
N GLY A 861 19.68 -25.46 -14.33
CA GLY A 861 18.28 -25.85 -14.52
C GLY A 861 17.77 -26.88 -13.51
N SER A 862 18.59 -27.32 -12.56
CA SER A 862 18.22 -28.39 -11.64
C SER A 862 17.19 -27.93 -10.61
N TYR A 863 16.35 -28.86 -10.17
CA TYR A 863 15.35 -28.64 -9.14
C TYR A 863 15.98 -28.13 -7.83
N ASP A 864 17.12 -28.71 -7.44
CA ASP A 864 17.80 -28.36 -6.19
C ASP A 864 18.43 -26.97 -6.25
N GLU A 865 18.83 -26.47 -7.43
CA GLU A 865 19.37 -25.11 -7.58
C GLU A 865 18.22 -24.08 -7.69
N LEU A 866 17.25 -24.32 -8.58
CA LEU A 866 16.18 -23.36 -8.89
C LEU A 866 15.16 -23.17 -7.75
N THR A 867 14.99 -24.15 -6.86
CA THR A 867 14.06 -24.07 -5.71
C THR A 867 14.76 -23.76 -4.38
N ASP A 868 16.06 -23.47 -4.41
CA ASP A 868 16.84 -23.14 -3.22
C ASP A 868 16.87 -21.62 -2.97
N TYR A 869 16.59 -21.25 -1.71
CA TYR A 869 16.52 -19.87 -1.23
C TYR A 869 17.81 -19.07 -1.46
N HIS A 870 18.99 -19.70 -1.34
CA HIS A 870 20.27 -19.04 -1.50
C HIS A 870 20.82 -19.11 -2.93
N LYS A 871 20.53 -20.18 -3.68
CA LYS A 871 21.19 -20.51 -4.95
C LYS A 871 20.38 -20.17 -6.20
N SER A 872 19.06 -20.09 -6.12
CA SER A 872 18.19 -19.92 -7.30
C SER A 872 18.59 -18.74 -8.21
N ALA A 873 18.98 -17.60 -7.62
CA ALA A 873 19.47 -16.43 -8.36
C ALA A 873 20.73 -16.68 -9.22
N LYS A 874 21.53 -17.71 -8.92
CA LYS A 874 22.70 -18.10 -9.72
C LYS A 874 22.31 -18.86 -10.98
N GLY A 875 21.20 -19.60 -10.93
CA GLY A 875 20.68 -20.39 -12.04
C GLY A 875 19.82 -19.58 -13.01
N LEU A 876 19.47 -18.33 -12.69
CA LEU A 876 18.54 -17.50 -13.45
C LEU A 876 19.16 -16.18 -13.91
N ILE A 877 18.75 -15.73 -15.10
CA ILE A 877 19.03 -14.40 -15.65
C ILE A 877 17.73 -13.74 -16.11
N VAL A 878 17.65 -12.41 -15.97
CA VAL A 878 16.46 -11.63 -16.37
C VAL A 878 16.68 -11.05 -17.76
N ASP A 879 15.77 -11.33 -18.68
CA ASP A 879 15.82 -10.84 -20.05
C ASP A 879 15.12 -9.48 -20.20
N GLY A 880 15.90 -8.50 -20.63
CA GLY A 880 15.47 -7.12 -20.84
C GLY A 880 14.96 -6.41 -19.58
N ALA A 881 15.60 -6.62 -18.42
CA ALA A 881 15.26 -5.83 -17.24
C ALA A 881 15.60 -4.35 -17.49
N LEU A 882 14.65 -3.46 -17.18
CA LEU A 882 14.82 -2.03 -17.35
C LEU A 882 15.53 -1.45 -16.12
N ASN A 883 16.64 -0.75 -16.36
CA ASN A 883 17.35 0.00 -15.34
C ASN A 883 16.51 1.24 -14.97
N VAL A 884 16.11 1.34 -13.69
CA VAL A 884 15.27 2.43 -13.17
C VAL A 884 15.94 3.80 -13.28
N ASN A 885 17.25 3.85 -13.55
CA ASN A 885 18.00 5.07 -13.83
C ASN A 885 17.91 5.53 -15.29
N SER A 886 17.07 4.90 -16.12
CA SER A 886 16.87 5.31 -17.51
C SER A 886 16.22 6.69 -17.62
N THR A 887 16.83 7.54 -18.44
CA THR A 887 16.27 8.85 -18.88
C THR A 887 15.55 8.76 -20.22
N SER A 888 15.29 7.55 -20.74
CA SER A 888 14.55 7.35 -21.99
C SER A 888 13.06 7.25 -21.71
N VAL A 889 12.30 8.27 -22.15
CA VAL A 889 10.82 8.26 -22.09
C VAL A 889 10.29 7.07 -22.87
N LEU A 890 10.85 6.83 -24.05
CA LEU A 890 10.42 5.77 -24.93
C LEU A 890 10.67 4.38 -24.35
N ALA A 891 11.77 4.16 -23.62
CA ALA A 891 12.04 2.89 -22.96
C ALA A 891 11.00 2.61 -21.87
N TRP A 892 10.67 3.62 -21.05
CA TRP A 892 9.61 3.52 -20.04
C TRP A 892 8.24 3.31 -20.65
N GLU A 893 7.90 4.04 -21.72
CA GLU A 893 6.63 3.88 -22.42
C GLU A 893 6.48 2.47 -22.98
N SER A 894 7.49 1.98 -23.71
CA SER A 894 7.47 0.64 -24.32
C SER A 894 7.34 -0.48 -23.29
N PHE A 895 7.95 -0.29 -22.11
CA PHE A 895 7.88 -1.23 -21.01
C PHE A 895 6.51 -1.23 -20.32
N LEU A 896 5.92 -0.05 -20.08
CA LEU A 896 4.60 0.08 -19.47
C LEU A 896 3.47 -0.36 -20.41
N ARG A 897 3.67 -0.26 -21.73
CA ARG A 897 2.75 -0.75 -22.76
C ARG A 897 2.70 -2.27 -22.89
N ALA A 898 3.49 -3.03 -22.13
CA ALA A 898 3.51 -4.50 -22.17
C ALA A 898 2.13 -5.17 -22.01
N PHE A 899 1.16 -4.47 -21.42
CA PHE A 899 -0.21 -4.93 -21.16
C PHE A 899 -1.24 -4.56 -22.23
N ASN A 900 -0.80 -3.88 -23.30
CA ASN A 900 -1.65 -3.55 -24.42
C ASN A 900 -2.25 -4.81 -25.06
N GLY A 901 -3.53 -4.74 -25.44
CA GLY A 901 -4.25 -5.86 -26.05
C GLY A 901 -4.62 -6.98 -25.09
N ILE A 902 -4.36 -6.84 -23.78
CA ILE A 902 -4.72 -7.85 -22.76
C ILE A 902 -6.01 -7.43 -22.06
N GLY A 903 -7.11 -8.13 -22.37
CA GLY A 903 -8.37 -7.98 -21.63
C GLY A 903 -8.22 -8.47 -20.19
N ALA A 904 -8.55 -7.62 -19.21
CA ALA A 904 -8.47 -8.03 -17.81
C ALA A 904 -9.60 -9.00 -17.45
N PRO A 905 -9.30 -10.07 -16.70
CA PRO A 905 -10.33 -10.97 -16.22
C PRO A 905 -11.16 -10.28 -15.13
N VAL A 906 -12.48 -10.50 -15.13
CA VAL A 906 -13.37 -10.02 -14.05
C VAL A 906 -14.23 -11.16 -13.51
N ARG A 907 -14.59 -11.11 -12.23
CA ARG A 907 -15.41 -12.16 -11.62
C ARG A 907 -16.82 -12.17 -12.21
N SER A 908 -17.43 -11.00 -12.34
CA SER A 908 -18.81 -10.82 -12.78
C SER A 908 -18.93 -9.75 -13.86
N GLY A 909 -19.77 -10.00 -14.86
CA GLY A 909 -19.94 -9.13 -16.03
C GLY A 909 -19.08 -9.51 -17.23
N PRO A 910 -19.13 -8.73 -18.32
CA PRO A 910 -18.25 -8.93 -19.47
C PRO A 910 -16.79 -8.67 -19.08
N GLU A 911 -15.86 -9.36 -19.74
CA GLU A 911 -14.42 -9.14 -19.58
C GLU A 911 -14.04 -7.68 -19.84
N GLY A 912 -12.96 -7.24 -19.20
CA GLY A 912 -12.43 -5.90 -19.35
C GLY A 912 -12.01 -5.61 -20.78
N SER A 913 -12.06 -4.33 -21.17
CA SER A 913 -11.59 -3.91 -22.50
C SER A 913 -10.13 -4.31 -22.74
N SER A 914 -9.84 -4.83 -23.93
CA SER A 914 -8.46 -5.05 -24.40
C SER A 914 -7.83 -3.79 -25.02
N ASP A 915 -8.63 -2.74 -25.21
CA ASP A 915 -8.18 -1.41 -25.64
C ASP A 915 -7.61 -0.66 -24.44
N GLY A 916 -6.31 -0.31 -24.46
CA GLY A 916 -5.58 0.33 -23.36
C GLY A 916 -4.87 -0.64 -22.40
N HIS A 917 -4.44 -0.13 -21.25
CA HIS A 917 -3.48 -0.79 -20.35
C HIS A 917 -4.08 -1.01 -18.96
N SER A 918 -4.17 -2.28 -18.53
CA SER A 918 -4.85 -2.65 -17.29
C SER A 918 -3.90 -2.76 -16.09
N PHE A 919 -4.02 -1.85 -15.13
CA PHE A 919 -3.31 -1.88 -13.84
C PHE A 919 -4.27 -2.22 -12.72
N SER A 920 -4.14 -3.45 -12.21
CA SER A 920 -4.95 -3.97 -11.13
C SER A 920 -4.07 -4.58 -10.04
N ARG A 921 -4.40 -4.27 -8.79
CA ARG A 921 -3.88 -4.99 -7.62
C ARG A 921 -4.45 -6.39 -7.44
N PHE A 922 -5.60 -6.67 -8.04
CA PHE A 922 -6.27 -7.96 -7.92
C PHE A 922 -5.95 -8.85 -9.11
N MET A 923 -5.70 -10.12 -8.82
CA MET A 923 -5.67 -11.19 -9.82
C MET A 923 -7.02 -11.33 -10.52
N LEU A 924 -8.12 -11.15 -9.77
CA LEU A 924 -9.47 -11.15 -10.31
C LEU A 924 -10.32 -10.06 -9.63
N PRO A 925 -10.40 -8.86 -10.23
CA PRO A 925 -11.36 -7.81 -9.86
C PRO A 925 -12.81 -8.29 -9.85
N GLU A 926 -13.65 -7.64 -9.05
CA GLU A 926 -15.08 -7.98 -8.97
C GLU A 926 -15.89 -7.41 -10.14
N SER A 927 -15.51 -6.22 -10.60
CA SER A 927 -16.12 -5.50 -11.72
C SER A 927 -15.08 -4.98 -12.72
N ARG A 928 -15.57 -4.39 -13.81
CA ARG A 928 -14.78 -3.90 -14.96
C ARG A 928 -13.88 -2.70 -14.64
N ASP A 929 -13.10 -2.29 -15.64
CA ASP A 929 -12.25 -1.10 -15.60
C ASP A 929 -13.02 0.17 -15.26
N VAL A 930 -12.30 1.11 -14.65
CA VAL A 930 -12.80 2.45 -14.39
C VAL A 930 -11.80 3.55 -14.76
N ILE A 931 -12.37 4.64 -15.27
CA ILE A 931 -11.79 5.97 -15.25
C ILE A 931 -12.70 6.79 -14.34
N PRO A 932 -12.53 6.68 -13.01
CA PRO A 932 -13.53 7.16 -12.09
C PRO A 932 -13.57 8.69 -12.10
N ALA A 933 -14.76 9.27 -12.24
CA ALA A 933 -14.97 10.70 -12.16
C ALA A 933 -15.08 11.20 -10.72
N ASP A 934 -15.49 10.36 -9.76
CA ASP A 934 -15.56 10.70 -8.32
C ASP A 934 -15.60 9.46 -7.40
N ILE A 935 -15.62 9.70 -6.09
CA ILE A 935 -15.56 8.68 -5.03
C ILE A 935 -16.81 7.80 -4.88
N SER A 936 -17.94 8.23 -5.45
CA SER A 936 -19.23 7.55 -5.38
C SER A 936 -19.41 6.49 -6.47
N GLU A 937 -18.52 6.46 -7.46
CA GLU A 937 -18.60 5.51 -8.56
C GLU A 937 -18.42 4.05 -8.13
N SER A 938 -19.38 3.21 -8.53
CA SER A 938 -19.39 1.78 -8.15
C SER A 938 -18.14 0.99 -8.52
N GLY A 939 -17.52 1.32 -9.66
CA GLY A 939 -16.34 0.61 -10.14
C GLY A 939 -15.03 1.06 -9.46
N LEU A 940 -15.01 2.20 -8.76
CA LEU A 940 -13.84 2.66 -8.00
C LEU A 940 -13.40 1.64 -6.93
N TRP A 941 -14.36 0.94 -6.32
CA TRP A 941 -14.11 0.04 -5.19
C TRP A 941 -14.05 -1.44 -5.56
N GLY A 942 -14.70 -1.84 -6.65
CA GLY A 942 -14.75 -3.24 -7.10
C GLY A 942 -13.95 -3.55 -8.37
N GLY A 943 -13.56 -2.52 -9.12
CA GLY A 943 -12.91 -2.62 -10.42
C GLY A 943 -11.39 -2.44 -10.34
N TYR A 944 -10.80 -1.94 -11.42
CA TYR A 944 -9.37 -1.68 -11.56
C TYR A 944 -9.09 -0.46 -12.46
N ARG A 945 -7.88 0.07 -12.43
CA ARG A 945 -7.49 1.23 -13.25
C ARG A 945 -7.12 0.78 -14.67
N ARG A 946 -7.73 1.41 -15.67
CA ARG A 946 -7.28 1.35 -17.07
C ARG A 946 -6.67 2.69 -17.47
N LEU A 947 -5.53 2.63 -18.14
CA LEU A 947 -4.81 3.78 -18.69
C LEU A 947 -4.89 3.75 -20.23
N SER A 948 -5.08 4.91 -20.83
CA SER A 948 -4.95 5.11 -22.28
C SER A 948 -3.48 5.21 -22.69
N ASP A 949 -3.20 5.14 -23.99
CA ASP A 949 -1.84 5.36 -24.52
C ASP A 949 -1.27 6.74 -24.11
N ASP A 950 -2.12 7.77 -24.12
CA ASP A 950 -1.73 9.11 -23.67
C ASP A 950 -1.44 9.16 -22.16
N ASP A 951 -2.16 8.38 -21.34
CA ASP A 951 -1.85 8.25 -19.91
C ASP A 951 -0.50 7.57 -19.70
N ILE A 952 -0.17 6.53 -20.48
CA ILE A 952 1.12 5.83 -20.41
C ILE A 952 2.26 6.74 -20.83
N ARG A 953 2.12 7.48 -21.93
CA ARG A 953 3.12 8.44 -22.39
C ARG A 953 3.39 9.52 -21.34
N ARG A 954 2.34 10.15 -20.81
CA ARG A 954 2.46 11.15 -19.72
C ARG A 954 3.11 10.56 -18.47
N LEU A 955 2.76 9.33 -18.11
CA LEU A 955 3.39 8.65 -16.97
C LEU A 955 4.88 8.40 -17.23
N ALA A 956 5.27 7.98 -18.44
CA ALA A 956 6.67 7.77 -18.80
C ALA A 956 7.50 9.06 -18.76
N GLU A 957 6.94 10.17 -19.29
CA GLU A 957 7.54 11.52 -19.21
C GLU A 957 7.79 11.91 -17.74
N GLU A 958 6.79 11.73 -16.88
CA GLU A 958 6.87 12.07 -15.46
C GLU A 958 7.80 11.14 -14.66
N ILE A 959 7.94 9.88 -15.06
CA ILE A 959 8.94 8.98 -14.48
C ILE A 959 10.34 9.51 -14.78
N VAL A 960 10.63 9.89 -16.02
CA VAL A 960 11.94 10.44 -16.40
C VAL A 960 12.25 11.72 -15.63
N ILE A 961 11.26 12.60 -15.43
CA ILE A 961 11.40 13.78 -14.56
C ILE A 961 11.81 13.37 -13.14
N ASP A 962 11.16 12.38 -12.52
CA ASP A 962 11.55 11.89 -11.19
C ASP A 962 12.95 11.25 -11.18
N VAL A 963 13.33 10.50 -12.23
CA VAL A 963 14.67 9.92 -12.38
C VAL A 963 15.72 11.03 -12.38
N LYS A 964 15.52 12.09 -13.17
CA LYS A 964 16.46 13.24 -13.23
C LYS A 964 16.47 14.05 -11.94
N LYS A 965 15.35 14.17 -11.23
CA LYS A 965 15.32 14.85 -9.92
C LYS A 965 16.01 14.07 -8.82
N ARG A 966 15.83 12.74 -8.77
CA ARG A 966 16.23 11.89 -7.63
C ARG A 966 17.53 11.15 -7.82
N GLY A 967 17.80 10.74 -9.06
CA GLY A 967 18.78 9.72 -9.35
C GLY A 967 20.24 10.19 -9.30
N PRO A 968 21.21 9.28 -9.46
CA PRO A 968 20.98 7.85 -9.61
C PRO A 968 20.40 7.22 -8.35
N PHE A 969 19.39 6.37 -8.53
CA PHE A 969 18.90 5.48 -7.49
C PHE A 969 19.98 4.45 -7.19
N ILE A 970 20.33 4.33 -5.92
CA ILE A 970 21.40 3.44 -5.46
C ILE A 970 20.92 1.99 -5.27
N SER A 971 19.62 1.75 -5.34
CA SER A 971 19.01 0.44 -5.15
C SER A 971 17.55 0.43 -5.62
N MET A 972 16.93 -0.75 -5.69
CA MET A 972 15.49 -0.85 -5.96
C MET A 972 14.65 -0.27 -4.82
N ALA A 973 15.04 -0.48 -3.56
CA ALA A 973 14.38 0.16 -2.44
C ALA A 973 14.44 1.69 -2.51
N ASP A 974 15.55 2.26 -2.98
CA ASP A 974 15.72 3.71 -3.15
C ASP A 974 14.78 4.31 -4.21
N PHE A 975 14.45 3.54 -5.24
CA PHE A 975 13.47 3.90 -6.27
C PHE A 975 12.03 3.83 -5.75
N VAL A 976 11.72 2.77 -4.99
CA VAL A 976 10.38 2.54 -4.44
C VAL A 976 10.06 3.53 -3.33
N ASN A 977 11.01 3.86 -2.47
CA ASN A 977 10.79 4.73 -1.31
C ASN A 977 10.89 6.22 -1.65
N ARG A 978 10.27 7.04 -0.80
CA ARG A 978 10.51 8.49 -0.74
C ARG A 978 11.96 8.79 -0.35
N ARG A 979 12.48 9.98 -0.66
CA ARG A 979 13.79 10.42 -0.12
C ARG A 979 13.60 10.87 1.33
N LEU A 980 14.53 10.59 2.22
CA LEU A 980 14.51 11.14 3.58
C LEU A 980 15.21 12.51 3.56
N LEU A 981 14.46 13.61 3.58
CA LEU A 981 14.99 14.98 3.58
C LEU A 981 14.14 15.88 4.48
N GLN A 982 14.78 16.79 5.22
CA GLN A 982 14.11 17.90 5.86
C GLN A 982 13.80 19.01 4.85
N THR A 983 12.55 19.48 4.84
CA THR A 983 12.05 20.48 3.87
C THR A 983 12.52 21.92 4.14
N GLU A 984 13.11 22.18 5.30
CA GLU A 984 13.68 23.50 5.62
C GLU A 984 15.10 23.70 5.04
N THR A 985 15.67 22.64 4.46
CA THR A 985 16.99 22.69 3.81
C THR A 985 16.90 23.34 2.44
N SER A 986 18.00 23.94 1.97
CA SER A 986 18.13 24.62 0.66
C SER A 986 18.12 23.65 -0.55
N PHE A 987 17.47 22.50 -0.44
CA PHE A 987 17.42 21.48 -1.48
C PHE A 987 16.54 21.93 -2.65
N ARG A 988 16.96 21.61 -3.88
CA ARG A 988 16.26 22.06 -5.11
C ARG A 988 14.86 21.48 -5.29
N HIS A 989 14.55 20.34 -4.65
CA HIS A 989 13.32 19.56 -4.88
C HIS A 989 12.76 18.96 -3.58
N PRO A 990 12.16 19.74 -2.66
CA PRO A 990 11.61 19.21 -1.41
C PRO A 990 10.43 18.24 -1.63
N GLU A 991 9.80 18.26 -2.80
CA GLU A 991 8.64 17.41 -3.12
C GLU A 991 8.97 15.90 -3.13
N ILE A 992 10.24 15.53 -3.32
CA ILE A 992 10.65 14.11 -3.40
C ILE A 992 10.63 13.39 -2.05
N ALA A 993 10.47 14.15 -0.97
CA ALA A 993 10.42 13.63 0.40
C ALA A 993 9.06 13.01 0.76
N TYR A 994 8.03 13.27 -0.05
CA TYR A 994 6.64 12.91 0.27
C TYR A 994 6.19 11.56 -0.29
N ALA A 995 6.80 11.09 -1.37
CA ALA A 995 6.47 9.81 -2.00
C ALA A 995 7.67 9.26 -2.81
N GLY A 996 7.59 7.99 -3.20
CA GLY A 996 8.55 7.33 -4.08
C GLY A 996 8.41 7.76 -5.55
N ALA A 997 9.35 7.34 -6.40
CA ALA A 997 9.48 7.86 -7.77
C ALA A 997 8.22 7.64 -8.61
N LEU A 998 7.65 6.42 -8.62
CA LEU A 998 6.44 6.14 -9.41
C LEU A 998 5.20 6.83 -8.84
N GLN A 999 5.06 6.90 -7.52
CA GLN A 999 3.90 7.59 -6.92
C GLN A 999 3.95 9.09 -7.18
N SER A 1000 5.13 9.70 -7.14
CA SER A 1000 5.33 11.11 -7.53
C SER A 1000 5.00 11.33 -9.01
N ALA A 1001 5.42 10.43 -9.90
CA ALA A 1001 5.08 10.50 -11.32
C ALA A 1001 3.57 10.36 -11.58
N ILE A 1002 2.89 9.40 -10.92
CA ILE A 1002 1.42 9.24 -10.99
C ILE A 1002 0.71 10.54 -10.61
N ASN A 1003 1.16 11.17 -9.52
CA ASN A 1003 0.54 12.40 -9.01
C ASN A 1003 0.76 13.57 -9.97
N ARG A 1004 1.97 13.75 -10.54
CA ARG A 1004 2.25 14.84 -11.49
C ARG A 1004 1.60 14.64 -12.86
N ALA A 1005 1.47 13.39 -13.31
CA ALA A 1005 0.74 13.05 -14.54
C ALA A 1005 -0.78 13.28 -14.43
N GLY A 1006 -1.29 13.55 -13.23
CA GLY A 1006 -2.70 13.82 -12.97
C GLY A 1006 -3.62 12.61 -13.11
N LEU A 1007 -3.08 11.40 -12.98
CA LEU A 1007 -3.83 10.16 -13.27
C LEU A 1007 -4.94 9.86 -12.25
N ASN A 1008 -4.93 10.54 -11.10
CA ASN A 1008 -5.93 10.45 -10.05
C ASN A 1008 -6.66 11.79 -9.80
N ASP A 1009 -6.45 12.82 -10.64
CA ASP A 1009 -6.95 14.18 -10.36
C ASP A 1009 -8.47 14.27 -10.35
N ALA A 1010 -9.15 13.43 -11.14
CA ALA A 1010 -10.61 13.32 -11.09
C ALA A 1010 -11.14 12.94 -9.69
N LEU A 1011 -10.32 12.29 -8.86
CA LEU A 1011 -10.65 11.92 -7.49
C LEU A 1011 -10.22 12.98 -6.46
N GLN A 1012 -9.66 14.11 -6.92
CA GLN A 1012 -9.20 15.23 -6.11
C GLN A 1012 -10.06 16.47 -6.43
N GLY A 1013 -11.12 16.69 -5.65
CA GLY A 1013 -11.94 17.89 -5.81
C GLY A 1013 -11.32 19.12 -5.12
N ASP A 1014 -11.24 20.25 -5.83
CA ASP A 1014 -11.00 21.56 -5.21
C ASP A 1014 -12.21 21.95 -4.34
N PRO A 1015 -12.01 22.37 -3.08
CA PRO A 1015 -13.13 22.83 -2.27
C PRO A 1015 -13.70 24.13 -2.83
N ALA A 1016 -15.02 24.17 -3.06
CA ALA A 1016 -15.69 25.38 -3.52
C ALA A 1016 -15.42 26.59 -2.59
N SER A 1017 -14.97 27.70 -3.16
CA SER A 1017 -14.47 28.90 -2.46
C SER A 1017 -15.46 29.55 -1.49
N GLU A 1018 -16.76 29.34 -1.70
CA GLU A 1018 -17.87 29.90 -0.90
C GLU A 1018 -18.09 29.16 0.43
N PHE A 1019 -17.33 28.10 0.68
CA PHE A 1019 -17.36 27.35 1.94
C PHE A 1019 -16.00 27.31 2.63
N THR A 1020 -15.00 28.05 2.13
CA THR A 1020 -13.69 28.17 2.78
C THR A 1020 -13.84 28.69 4.20
N MET A 1021 -13.19 28.04 5.17
CA MET A 1021 -13.22 28.51 6.56
C MET A 1021 -12.76 29.97 6.64
N PRO A 1022 -13.39 30.79 7.51
CA PRO A 1022 -12.75 32.01 7.92
C PRO A 1022 -11.35 31.66 8.46
N ASP A 1023 -10.31 32.38 8.01
CA ASP A 1023 -8.96 32.39 8.58
C ASP A 1023 -9.01 32.18 10.12
N PRO A 1024 -8.08 31.42 10.74
CA PRO A 1024 -7.99 31.25 12.19
C PRO A 1024 -8.38 32.47 13.05
N ASP A 1025 -8.01 33.68 12.63
CA ASP A 1025 -8.40 34.90 13.34
C ASP A 1025 -9.87 35.31 13.15
N LYS A 1026 -10.44 35.06 11.99
CA LYS A 1026 -11.88 35.21 11.73
C LYS A 1026 -12.70 34.08 12.38
N ALA A 1027 -12.16 32.86 12.51
CA ALA A 1027 -12.84 31.75 13.18
C ALA A 1027 -12.99 32.00 14.70
N LYS A 1028 -12.02 32.68 15.33
CA LYS A 1028 -12.10 33.12 16.74
C LYS A 1028 -13.26 34.07 17.03
N THR A 1029 -13.75 34.78 16.02
CA THR A 1029 -14.82 35.79 16.14
C THR A 1029 -16.11 35.39 15.44
N TYR A 1030 -16.15 34.19 14.85
CA TYR A 1030 -17.31 33.67 14.14
C TYR A 1030 -18.39 33.26 15.15
N GLN A 1031 -19.51 34.01 15.17
CA GLN A 1031 -20.62 33.74 16.08
C GLN A 1031 -21.44 32.54 15.57
N TYR A 1032 -21.20 31.37 16.15
CA TYR A 1032 -22.04 30.19 15.95
C TYR A 1032 -23.32 30.32 16.79
N GLY A 1033 -24.46 30.51 16.14
CA GLY A 1033 -25.76 30.60 16.80
C GLY A 1033 -26.34 29.22 17.13
N ALA A 1034 -26.86 29.05 18.36
CA ALA A 1034 -27.46 27.81 18.84
C ALA A 1034 -28.82 27.52 18.17
N GLU A 1035 -28.87 26.50 17.32
CA GLU A 1035 -30.05 26.16 16.51
C GLU A 1035 -31.16 25.43 17.30
N TYR A 1036 -30.86 24.85 18.48
CA TYR A 1036 -31.86 24.11 19.27
C TYR A 1036 -32.51 24.92 20.41
N TRP A 1037 -32.34 26.25 20.39
CA TRP A 1037 -33.13 27.23 21.16
C TRP A 1037 -33.76 28.33 20.28
N GLY A 1038 -33.86 28.12 18.94
CA GLY A 1038 -34.55 29.03 18.02
C GLY A 1038 -33.69 30.06 17.25
N GLY A 1039 -32.41 29.77 16.97
CA GLY A 1039 -31.54 30.61 16.09
C GLY A 1039 -31.62 30.27 14.58
N PRO A 1040 -31.13 31.13 13.66
CA PRO A 1040 -31.44 31.07 12.23
C PRO A 1040 -30.65 30.04 11.41
N ILE A 1041 -31.39 29.14 10.74
CA ILE A 1041 -31.21 28.40 9.45
C ILE A 1041 -29.80 28.35 8.80
N ARG A 1042 -28.75 28.07 9.55
CA ARG A 1042 -27.41 27.87 8.96
C ARG A 1042 -26.65 26.76 9.66
N THR A 1043 -27.26 25.57 9.76
CA THR A 1043 -26.46 24.34 9.67
C THR A 1043 -25.69 24.40 8.34
N PRO A 1044 -24.35 24.47 8.33
CA PRO A 1044 -23.60 24.39 7.09
C PRO A 1044 -23.91 23.02 6.48
N LYS A 1045 -24.40 23.00 5.23
CA LYS A 1045 -24.50 21.75 4.47
C LYS A 1045 -23.12 21.10 4.44
N PRO A 1046 -23.01 19.76 4.55
CA PRO A 1046 -21.73 19.10 4.41
C PRO A 1046 -21.08 19.54 3.09
N GLN A 1047 -19.91 20.18 3.18
CA GLN A 1047 -19.04 20.37 2.03
C GLN A 1047 -18.66 18.99 1.49
N GLN A 1048 -18.42 18.89 0.19
CA GLN A 1048 -17.80 17.72 -0.42
C GLN A 1048 -16.30 18.01 -0.44
N TYR A 1049 -15.53 17.29 0.37
CA TYR A 1049 -14.08 17.23 0.21
C TYR A 1049 -13.79 15.80 -0.18
N ASP A 1050 -13.22 15.61 -1.36
CA ASP A 1050 -12.75 14.30 -1.82
C ASP A 1050 -11.28 14.09 -1.44
N THR A 1051 -10.70 15.02 -0.66
CA THR A 1051 -9.28 15.08 -0.32
C THR A 1051 -9.00 15.21 1.18
N PHE A 1052 -8.01 14.46 1.65
CA PHE A 1052 -7.37 14.51 2.96
C PHE A 1052 -6.13 15.41 2.95
N GLU A 1053 -6.16 16.47 3.77
CA GLU A 1053 -4.98 17.29 4.04
C GLU A 1053 -4.19 16.75 5.23
N TYR A 1054 -2.88 16.59 5.08
CA TYR A 1054 -1.98 16.40 6.21
C TYR A 1054 -0.68 17.13 6.02
N GLN A 1055 -0.06 17.45 7.15
CA GLN A 1055 1.27 18.02 7.20
C GLN A 1055 2.16 17.01 7.94
N PRO A 1056 3.18 16.46 7.28
CA PRO A 1056 4.28 15.80 8.01
C PRO A 1056 4.86 16.76 9.05
N LYS A 1057 5.49 16.21 10.10
CA LYS A 1057 5.95 17.02 11.24
C LYS A 1057 6.85 18.20 10.82
N SER A 1058 7.70 17.98 9.84
CA SER A 1058 8.42 19.00 9.07
C SER A 1058 7.94 18.92 7.62
N GLY A 1059 7.45 20.02 7.06
CA GLY A 1059 6.92 20.01 5.68
C GLY A 1059 5.80 21.00 5.42
N SER A 1060 5.55 21.23 4.13
CA SER A 1060 4.31 21.85 3.67
C SER A 1060 3.14 20.87 3.79
N LYS A 1061 1.94 21.42 3.91
CA LYS A 1061 0.69 20.66 3.83
C LYS A 1061 0.59 19.95 2.47
N LEU A 1062 0.16 18.71 2.50
CA LEU A 1062 -0.18 17.89 1.35
C LEU A 1062 -1.67 17.62 1.31
N THR A 1063 -2.17 17.42 0.10
CA THR A 1063 -3.54 17.01 -0.17
C THR A 1063 -3.51 15.67 -0.91
N ILE A 1064 -4.20 14.65 -0.41
CA ILE A 1064 -4.33 13.32 -1.05
C ILE A 1064 -5.82 12.98 -1.14
N SER A 1065 -6.27 12.31 -2.20
CA SER A 1065 -7.67 11.83 -2.26
C SER A 1065 -8.01 10.88 -1.10
N GLU A 1066 -9.23 10.98 -0.57
CA GLU A 1066 -9.74 10.03 0.42
C GLU A 1066 -9.98 8.63 -0.16
N ALA A 1067 -10.06 8.52 -1.48
CA ALA A 1067 -10.09 7.25 -2.20
C ALA A 1067 -8.70 6.58 -2.32
N ALA A 1068 -7.63 7.19 -1.78
CA ALA A 1068 -6.31 6.56 -1.81
C ALA A 1068 -6.34 5.21 -1.07
N GLY A 1069 -6.12 4.13 -1.83
CA GLY A 1069 -6.26 2.74 -1.39
C GLY A 1069 -7.52 2.04 -1.90
N ALA A 1070 -8.42 2.71 -2.62
CA ALA A 1070 -9.47 2.07 -3.43
C ALA A 1070 -8.85 1.38 -4.67
N SER A 1071 -9.49 0.34 -5.21
CA SER A 1071 -8.94 -0.47 -6.30
C SER A 1071 -8.84 0.27 -7.64
N GLY A 1072 -9.69 1.27 -7.86
CA GLY A 1072 -9.66 2.17 -9.01
C GLY A 1072 -8.80 3.42 -8.81
N TYR A 1073 -8.25 3.66 -7.61
CA TYR A 1073 -7.24 4.69 -7.37
C TYR A 1073 -5.87 4.10 -7.70
N LEU A 1074 -5.16 4.64 -8.69
CA LEU A 1074 -3.87 4.11 -9.12
C LEU A 1074 -2.79 4.42 -8.08
N MET A 1075 -2.18 3.38 -7.52
CA MET A 1075 -1.02 3.49 -6.63
C MET A 1075 0.23 2.94 -7.29
N GLN A 1076 1.40 3.40 -6.84
CA GLN A 1076 2.69 2.84 -7.23
C GLN A 1076 2.75 1.31 -7.05
N GLY A 1077 2.15 0.77 -5.99
CA GLY A 1077 2.06 -0.68 -5.75
C GLY A 1077 1.37 -1.44 -6.89
N ASP A 1078 0.37 -0.83 -7.54
CA ASP A 1078 -0.36 -1.43 -8.66
C ASP A 1078 0.53 -1.58 -9.90
N ILE A 1079 1.41 -0.60 -10.17
CA ILE A 1079 2.41 -0.65 -11.25
C ILE A 1079 3.51 -1.65 -10.90
N LEU A 1080 4.08 -1.55 -9.69
CA LEU A 1080 5.18 -2.42 -9.25
C LEU A 1080 4.77 -3.90 -9.22
N GLN A 1081 3.50 -4.22 -8.96
CA GLN A 1081 3.00 -5.60 -9.03
C GLN A 1081 3.15 -6.19 -10.43
N LYS A 1082 2.98 -5.36 -11.47
CA LYS A 1082 3.05 -5.75 -12.87
C LYS A 1082 4.49 -5.77 -13.40
N VAL A 1083 5.27 -4.74 -13.10
CA VAL A 1083 6.57 -4.54 -13.76
C VAL A 1083 7.79 -4.75 -12.86
N GLY A 1084 7.61 -4.80 -11.54
CA GLY A 1084 8.72 -4.79 -10.58
C GLY A 1084 9.70 -5.97 -10.68
N ALA A 1085 9.26 -7.12 -11.22
CA ALA A 1085 10.13 -8.29 -11.42
C ALA A 1085 11.14 -8.12 -12.56
N ALA A 1086 10.91 -7.14 -13.45
CA ALA A 1086 11.72 -6.82 -14.61
C ALA A 1086 12.37 -5.42 -14.49
N LEU A 1087 12.50 -4.90 -13.27
CA LEU A 1087 13.25 -3.68 -12.97
C LEU A 1087 14.59 -4.01 -12.29
N SER A 1088 15.59 -3.18 -12.54
CA SER A 1088 16.92 -3.24 -11.92
C SER A 1088 17.42 -1.83 -11.60
N ALA A 1089 18.32 -1.66 -10.63
CA ALA A 1089 19.01 -0.39 -10.38
C ALA A 1089 20.30 -0.21 -11.19
N ARG A 1090 20.66 -1.22 -11.98
CA ARG A 1090 21.92 -1.28 -12.72
C ARG A 1090 21.81 -2.11 -13.97
N SER A 1091 22.82 -1.96 -14.81
CA SER A 1091 22.96 -2.76 -16.03
C SER A 1091 24.07 -3.80 -15.90
N ASP A 1092 23.86 -4.91 -16.61
CA ASP A 1092 24.80 -6.02 -16.71
C ASP A 1092 25.16 -6.33 -18.17
N THR A 1093 24.59 -5.60 -19.14
CA THR A 1093 24.86 -5.73 -20.56
C THR A 1093 25.23 -4.36 -21.13
N PHE A 1094 26.33 -4.32 -21.88
CA PHE A 1094 26.90 -3.10 -22.42
C PHE A 1094 27.36 -3.30 -23.86
N VAL A 1095 27.25 -2.27 -24.69
CA VAL A 1095 27.87 -2.21 -26.02
C VAL A 1095 29.09 -1.31 -25.96
N VAL A 1096 30.26 -1.83 -26.33
CA VAL A 1096 31.50 -1.08 -26.40
C VAL A 1096 31.81 -0.76 -27.86
N ARG A 1097 31.92 0.52 -28.19
CA ARG A 1097 32.50 0.98 -29.46
C ARG A 1097 33.88 1.54 -29.23
N ALA A 1098 34.82 1.12 -30.06
CA ALA A 1098 36.24 1.40 -29.88
C ALA A 1098 36.91 1.80 -31.20
N TYR A 1099 37.75 2.81 -31.12
CA TYR A 1099 38.61 3.33 -32.20
C TYR A 1099 40.08 3.14 -31.86
N GLY A 1100 40.89 2.90 -32.89
CA GLY A 1100 42.34 3.03 -32.80
C GLY A 1100 42.97 3.50 -34.10
N ASP A 1101 44.01 4.30 -33.98
CA ASP A 1101 44.91 4.62 -35.09
C ASP A 1101 46.37 4.36 -34.75
N SER A 1102 47.17 4.20 -35.80
CA SER A 1102 48.62 4.18 -35.72
C SER A 1102 49.20 5.35 -36.49
N VAL A 1103 50.31 5.91 -36.00
CA VAL A 1103 50.99 7.04 -36.65
C VAL A 1103 52.45 6.74 -36.96
N ASP A 1104 53.00 7.44 -37.95
CA ASP A 1104 54.42 7.45 -38.23
C ASP A 1104 55.21 8.38 -37.29
N ALA A 1105 56.53 8.44 -37.45
CA ALA A 1105 57.41 9.29 -36.64
C ALA A 1105 57.15 10.81 -36.80
N ARG A 1106 56.35 11.23 -37.80
CA ARG A 1106 55.94 12.62 -38.05
C ARG A 1106 54.51 12.89 -37.56
N GLY A 1107 53.84 11.89 -36.97
CA GLY A 1107 52.46 11.98 -36.50
C GLY A 1107 51.40 11.79 -37.60
N GLN A 1108 51.76 11.35 -38.81
CA GLN A 1108 50.79 11.04 -39.86
C GLN A 1108 50.13 9.68 -39.61
N VAL A 1109 48.80 9.62 -39.72
CA VAL A 1109 48.02 8.39 -39.54
C VAL A 1109 48.32 7.39 -40.66
N LEU A 1110 48.75 6.18 -40.27
CA LEU A 1110 49.07 5.07 -41.16
C LEU A 1110 47.87 4.12 -41.36
N ALA A 1111 47.08 3.90 -40.30
CA ALA A 1111 45.90 3.04 -40.33
C ALA A 1111 44.89 3.47 -39.26
N ARG A 1112 43.61 3.17 -39.51
CA ARG A 1112 42.49 3.35 -38.57
C ARG A 1112 41.65 2.08 -38.52
N ALA A 1113 41.06 1.80 -37.37
CA ALA A 1113 40.10 0.72 -37.19
C ALA A 1113 39.04 1.07 -36.15
N TRP A 1114 37.82 0.60 -36.38
CA TRP A 1114 36.70 0.70 -35.45
C TRP A 1114 36.08 -0.67 -35.23
N CYS A 1115 35.65 -0.95 -34.00
CA CYS A 1115 34.99 -2.20 -33.65
C CYS A 1115 33.87 -1.96 -32.63
N GLU A 1116 32.93 -2.90 -32.61
CA GLU A 1116 31.82 -2.96 -31.67
C GLU A 1116 31.83 -4.33 -30.99
N ALA A 1117 31.66 -4.36 -29.67
CA ALA A 1117 31.55 -5.58 -28.90
C ALA A 1117 30.40 -5.48 -27.90
N VAL A 1118 29.62 -6.55 -27.77
CA VAL A 1118 28.61 -6.68 -26.72
C VAL A 1118 29.24 -7.45 -25.57
N VAL A 1119 29.19 -6.85 -24.38
CA VAL A 1119 29.84 -7.35 -23.17
C VAL A 1119 28.78 -7.57 -22.10
N GLN A 1120 28.70 -8.78 -21.57
CA GLN A 1120 27.70 -9.17 -20.58
C GLN A 1120 28.36 -9.67 -19.29
N ARG A 1121 27.90 -9.15 -18.15
CA ARG A 1121 28.27 -9.61 -16.81
C ARG A 1121 27.60 -10.95 -16.53
N THR A 1122 28.35 -11.86 -15.93
CA THR A 1122 27.89 -13.23 -15.65
C THR A 1122 27.66 -13.44 -14.16
N VAL A 1123 26.93 -14.49 -13.79
CA VAL A 1123 26.73 -14.88 -12.39
C VAL A 1123 28.04 -15.30 -11.69
N GLU A 1124 29.09 -15.63 -12.44
CA GLU A 1124 30.36 -16.12 -11.91
C GLU A 1124 31.21 -14.98 -11.28
N PRO A 1125 31.55 -15.05 -9.99
CA PRO A 1125 32.55 -14.16 -9.41
C PRO A 1125 33.93 -14.38 -10.03
N ILE A 1126 34.72 -13.32 -10.20
CA ILE A 1126 36.15 -13.48 -10.58
C ILE A 1126 36.91 -14.13 -9.43
N HIS A 1127 36.67 -13.65 -8.22
CA HIS A 1127 37.23 -14.17 -6.98
C HIS A 1127 36.07 -14.59 -6.07
N PRO A 1128 35.69 -15.89 -6.08
CA PRO A 1128 34.56 -16.37 -5.28
C PRO A 1128 34.91 -16.45 -3.79
N ASP A 1129 34.05 -15.90 -2.95
CA ASP A 1129 34.10 -16.01 -1.50
C ASP A 1129 33.68 -17.43 -1.06
N GLN A 1130 34.63 -18.19 -0.52
CA GLN A 1130 34.39 -19.56 -0.08
C GLN A 1130 33.47 -19.63 1.15
N ASP A 1131 33.44 -18.59 1.98
CA ASP A 1131 32.59 -18.54 3.16
C ASP A 1131 31.11 -18.38 2.77
N SER A 1132 30.84 -17.71 1.64
CA SER A 1132 29.52 -17.64 0.99
C SER A 1132 29.27 -18.79 -0.01
N ALA A 1133 29.88 -19.97 0.22
CA ALA A 1133 29.78 -21.14 -0.67
C ALA A 1133 30.16 -20.87 -2.15
N GLY A 1134 30.97 -19.85 -2.40
CA GLY A 1134 31.38 -19.42 -3.74
C GLY A 1134 30.32 -18.68 -4.55
N LEU A 1135 29.17 -18.30 -3.96
CA LEU A 1135 28.09 -17.60 -4.67
C LEU A 1135 28.37 -16.10 -4.87
N ASN A 1136 29.10 -15.50 -3.93
CA ASN A 1136 29.38 -14.06 -3.90
C ASN A 1136 30.85 -13.77 -4.21
N PRO A 1137 31.18 -12.58 -4.75
CA PRO A 1137 32.56 -12.13 -4.83
C PRO A 1137 33.13 -11.83 -3.42
N VAL A 1138 34.46 -11.95 -3.27
CA VAL A 1138 35.18 -11.50 -2.07
C VAL A 1138 35.02 -9.97 -1.94
N LYS A 1139 34.56 -9.52 -0.77
CA LYS A 1139 34.41 -8.09 -0.42
C LYS A 1139 35.66 -7.51 0.24
N GLY A 1140 35.82 -6.18 0.19
CA GLY A 1140 36.75 -5.44 1.05
C GLY A 1140 38.24 -5.62 0.73
N ASP A 1141 38.56 -6.35 -0.35
CA ASP A 1141 39.93 -6.61 -0.77
C ASP A 1141 40.25 -5.77 -2.01
N SER A 1142 41.51 -5.34 -2.15
CA SER A 1142 42.09 -4.83 -3.40
C SER A 1142 41.82 -5.72 -4.63
N ARG A 1143 41.43 -6.98 -4.40
CA ARG A 1143 41.03 -7.97 -5.40
C ARG A 1143 39.54 -7.98 -5.73
N ASP A 1144 38.69 -7.15 -5.13
CA ASP A 1144 37.25 -7.10 -5.49
C ASP A 1144 37.05 -6.51 -6.89
N LEU A 1145 37.13 -7.39 -7.88
CA LEU A 1145 36.75 -7.14 -9.27
C LEU A 1145 35.29 -7.54 -9.53
N GLY A 1146 34.56 -8.00 -8.51
CA GLY A 1146 33.19 -8.49 -8.61
C GLY A 1146 33.01 -9.67 -9.55
N ARG A 1147 31.97 -9.59 -10.39
CA ARG A 1147 31.57 -10.66 -11.31
C ARG A 1147 32.19 -10.51 -12.69
N ARG A 1148 32.44 -11.63 -13.35
CA ARG A 1148 33.15 -11.70 -14.64
C ARG A 1148 32.28 -11.16 -15.78
N PHE A 1149 32.86 -10.29 -16.60
CA PHE A 1149 32.32 -9.94 -17.92
C PHE A 1149 32.81 -10.92 -19.01
N LYS A 1150 31.95 -11.22 -19.98
CA LYS A 1150 32.26 -11.99 -21.20
C LYS A 1150 31.84 -11.20 -22.44
N VAL A 1151 32.63 -11.27 -23.50
CA VAL A 1151 32.24 -10.76 -24.82
C VAL A 1151 31.34 -11.80 -25.48
N ILE A 1152 30.10 -11.42 -25.78
CA ILE A 1152 29.11 -12.33 -26.39
C ILE A 1152 28.90 -12.05 -27.89
N SER A 1153 29.33 -10.88 -28.37
CA SER A 1153 29.31 -10.52 -29.80
C SER A 1153 30.45 -9.56 -30.11
N PHE A 1154 31.03 -9.65 -31.31
CA PHE A 1154 32.09 -8.77 -31.80
C PHE A 1154 31.98 -8.58 -33.31
N ARG A 1155 32.16 -7.33 -33.78
CA ARG A 1155 32.26 -7.01 -35.20
C ARG A 1155 33.17 -5.81 -35.47
N TRP A 1156 33.70 -5.75 -36.68
CA TRP A 1156 34.38 -4.56 -37.20
C TRP A 1156 33.34 -3.59 -37.77
N LEU A 1157 33.59 -2.29 -37.60
CA LEU A 1157 32.75 -1.21 -38.13
C LEU A 1157 33.43 -0.55 -39.34
N THR A 1158 32.62 -0.12 -40.30
CA THR A 1158 33.05 0.70 -41.44
C THR A 1158 33.05 2.19 -41.07
N SER A 1159 33.66 3.03 -41.91
CA SER A 1159 33.64 4.50 -41.71
C SER A 1159 32.25 5.11 -41.76
N ASP A 1160 31.30 4.42 -42.42
CA ASP A 1160 29.93 4.91 -42.63
C ASP A 1160 29.04 4.59 -41.43
N GLU A 1161 29.50 3.75 -40.49
CA GLU A 1161 28.78 3.34 -39.27
C GLU A 1161 29.21 4.11 -38.00
N VAL A 1162 30.11 5.09 -38.14
CA VAL A 1162 30.80 5.78 -37.04
C VAL A 1162 30.71 7.28 -37.10
#